data_AF-A0A378SMS9-F1
#
_entry.id   AF-A0A378SMS9-F1
#
_cell.length_a   1.000
_cell.length_b   1.000
_cell.length_c   1.000
_cell.angle_alpha   90.00
_cell.angle_beta   90.00
_cell.angle_gamma   90.00
#
_symmetry.space_group_name_H-M   'P 1'
#
loop_
_entity.id
_entity.type
_entity.pdbx_description
1 polymer ?
#
loop_
_entity_poly.entity_id
_entity_poly.type
_entity_poly.pdbx_seq_one_letter_code
_entity_poly.pdbx_strand_id
1 'polypeptide(L)'
;MADRPLLYLGRVCSLTRPQLIERPADLTAEWLTDILGHGQVESFTVDRIGTGQMSECYRVGIRYAGGGVGPASVVLKVAAAEPSSRQTGLAMGLYEREVRFYTDIAPSLGGPVAPCHHTAYDPDTGAFDLVLADAAPASVGDEIRGATAEQASLAMTQLGLVHGPLLGSEALEGADWLNRESPVNQGLVAALYAGYIDRYSDQIAPEHRVVCERLVGSFDAYMAAEDAAGGPRGLVHGDFRLDNMLFGQDGSDRPLTVVDWQTVTWGPAFTDVSYFLGGSLPIEERRAHYDELLAAYHRALGEATGVSLDDVREGVRHQSFFGVLMAIVSSMLVGRTERGDEMFMALIARHCQHVLDTDALAILPAPSTPEPLQPNADDEGRHAPTEEPLWSESWYFDFAAPSQDIGGWIRLGLMPNEGHAWVNGLLCGPGMPTIAALDFEAPLPEEHTRVHGQDIELEQTVIEPLQTYQVTVRGRGQAHDDPAALLRGEPGRDVEVTMDLTWTSVGQPYQYRVSPRYEIPCTVTGTVSADGHTYEFDAVAGQRDHSWAARDWWAMDWVWSAFHLEDGTHIHGVEILIPGAPPMSIGYLQRAGEPLVELSSVSAQTTFADNDLPQSAVLDYGDLRVDVTVRGHAPVLLTSADGRLSQFPRAWATVTTDDGRTGAGWIEWNRNLAQPDG
;
A
#
# COMPACT_ATOMS: atom_id res chain seq x y z
N MET A 1 27.78 21.39 -11.96
CA MET A 1 28.57 20.18 -11.61
C MET A 1 27.92 19.64 -10.36
N ALA A 2 26.97 18.73 -10.59
CA ALA A 2 26.05 18.21 -9.58
C ALA A 2 26.74 17.08 -8.79
N ASP A 3 26.57 17.12 -7.48
CA ASP A 3 26.80 15.99 -6.58
C ASP A 3 25.86 14.86 -6.98
N ARG A 4 26.41 13.69 -7.31
CA ARG A 4 25.67 12.43 -7.45
C ARG A 4 25.63 11.73 -6.09
N PRO A 5 24.50 11.15 -5.65
CA PRO A 5 24.46 10.32 -4.46
C PRO A 5 25.28 9.04 -4.68
N LEU A 6 25.92 8.58 -3.61
CA LEU A 6 26.80 7.42 -3.58
C LEU A 6 25.99 6.13 -3.71
N LEU A 7 26.30 5.31 -4.73
CA LEU A 7 26.01 3.88 -4.73
C LEU A 7 26.44 3.29 -3.37
N TYR A 8 25.53 2.63 -2.65
CA TYR A 8 25.85 1.98 -1.38
C TYR A 8 26.70 0.74 -1.65
N LEU A 9 28.02 0.95 -1.63
CA LEU A 9 29.02 -0.01 -2.07
C LEU A 9 29.89 -0.39 -0.87
N GLY A 10 29.70 -1.61 -0.36
CA GLY A 10 30.49 -2.19 0.74
C GLY A 10 32.00 -1.99 0.58
N ARG A 11 32.68 -1.81 1.71
CA ARG A 11 34.10 -1.41 1.85
C ARG A 11 35.09 -2.40 1.19
N VAL A 12 35.57 -2.11 -0.02
CA VAL A 12 36.88 -2.55 -0.57
C VAL A 12 37.38 -1.55 -1.64
N CYS A 13 38.69 -1.40 -1.88
CA CYS A 13 39.29 -0.45 -2.85
C CYS A 13 38.69 -0.48 -4.28
N SER A 14 38.65 0.70 -4.92
CA SER A 14 38.23 0.95 -6.31
C SER A 14 39.40 0.73 -7.28
N LEU A 15 39.28 -0.21 -8.23
CA LEU A 15 39.81 -0.10 -9.62
C LEU A 15 39.54 -1.33 -10.53
N THR A 16 39.01 -2.45 -10.02
CA THR A 16 38.50 -3.57 -10.84
C THR A 16 37.38 -4.28 -10.08
N ARG A 17 36.13 -3.83 -10.23
CA ARG A 17 34.96 -4.48 -9.63
C ARG A 17 34.09 -5.11 -10.72
N PRO A 18 33.53 -6.31 -10.49
CA PRO A 18 32.55 -6.93 -11.38
C PRO A 18 31.31 -6.03 -11.56
N GLN A 19 30.71 -6.09 -12.75
CA GLN A 19 29.50 -5.35 -13.10
C GLN A 19 28.26 -5.93 -12.39
N LEU A 20 27.27 -5.09 -12.05
CA LEU A 20 25.93 -5.51 -11.63
C LEU A 20 25.26 -6.37 -12.72
N ILE A 21 24.62 -7.47 -12.33
CA ILE A 21 23.91 -8.38 -13.23
C ILE A 21 22.40 -8.14 -13.12
N GLU A 22 21.77 -7.56 -14.14
CA GLU A 22 20.32 -7.32 -14.10
C GLU A 22 19.53 -8.56 -14.51
N ARG A 23 20.08 -9.38 -15.43
CA ARG A 23 19.42 -10.55 -15.99
C ARG A 23 20.42 -11.67 -16.24
N PRO A 24 19.97 -12.94 -16.30
CA PRO A 24 20.84 -14.08 -16.60
C PRO A 24 21.68 -13.95 -17.86
N ALA A 25 21.18 -13.26 -18.88
CA ALA A 25 21.86 -13.06 -20.16
C ALA A 25 23.09 -12.14 -20.05
N ASP A 26 23.20 -11.36 -18.96
CA ASP A 26 24.32 -10.46 -18.71
C ASP A 26 25.53 -11.21 -18.10
N LEU A 27 25.35 -12.47 -17.66
CA LEU A 27 26.43 -13.30 -17.15
C LEU A 27 27.48 -13.64 -18.21
N THR A 28 28.75 -13.62 -17.82
CA THR A 28 29.87 -14.11 -18.65
C THR A 28 30.79 -15.03 -17.86
N ALA A 29 31.53 -15.89 -18.56
CA ALA A 29 32.52 -16.76 -17.92
C ALA A 29 33.67 -15.97 -17.27
N GLU A 30 34.05 -14.83 -17.85
CA GLU A 30 35.05 -13.91 -17.27
C GLU A 30 34.53 -13.32 -15.96
N TRP A 31 33.30 -12.83 -15.94
CA TRP A 31 32.68 -12.30 -14.72
C TRP A 31 32.57 -13.35 -13.60
N LEU A 32 32.13 -14.57 -13.92
CA LEU A 32 32.08 -15.68 -12.96
C LEU A 32 33.48 -16.09 -12.46
N THR A 33 34.51 -15.99 -13.31
CA THR A 33 35.90 -16.23 -12.90
C THR A 33 36.32 -15.22 -11.83
N ASP A 34 36.01 -13.95 -12.07
CA ASP A 34 36.41 -12.85 -11.19
C ASP A 34 35.72 -12.93 -9.82
N ILE A 35 34.40 -13.17 -9.78
CA ILE A 35 33.66 -13.20 -8.51
C ILE A 35 33.93 -14.47 -7.70
N LEU A 36 34.18 -15.62 -8.34
CA LEU A 36 34.38 -16.88 -7.62
C LEU A 36 35.83 -17.08 -7.17
N GLY A 37 36.82 -16.61 -7.95
CA GLY A 37 38.23 -16.70 -7.57
C GLY A 37 38.82 -18.11 -7.50
N HIS A 38 38.10 -19.13 -8.01
CA HIS A 38 38.49 -20.55 -7.94
C HIS A 38 39.16 -21.10 -9.22
N GLY A 39 39.56 -20.21 -10.13
CA GLY A 39 40.14 -20.54 -11.43
C GLY A 39 39.26 -20.12 -12.60
N GLN A 40 39.80 -20.23 -13.81
CA GLN A 40 39.11 -19.77 -15.02
C GLN A 40 37.89 -20.65 -15.31
N VAL A 41 36.71 -20.02 -15.37
CA VAL A 41 35.47 -20.66 -15.82
C VAL A 41 35.56 -20.85 -17.34
N GLU A 42 35.39 -22.08 -17.80
CA GLU A 42 35.38 -22.45 -19.23
C GLU A 42 33.99 -22.24 -19.83
N SER A 43 32.95 -22.65 -19.10
CA SER A 43 31.55 -22.55 -19.51
C SER A 43 30.62 -22.61 -18.30
N PHE A 44 29.40 -22.14 -18.49
CA PHE A 44 28.34 -22.23 -17.49
C PHE A 44 26.99 -22.53 -18.14
N THR A 45 26.05 -22.98 -17.32
CA THR A 45 24.63 -23.22 -17.66
C THR A 45 23.77 -22.43 -16.69
N VAL A 46 22.56 -22.06 -17.11
CA VAL A 46 21.63 -21.32 -16.26
C VAL A 46 20.25 -21.95 -16.32
N ASP A 47 19.75 -22.38 -15.16
CA ASP A 47 18.44 -22.99 -15.01
C ASP A 47 17.60 -22.15 -14.03
N ARG A 48 16.41 -21.72 -14.45
CA ARG A 48 15.50 -20.99 -13.56
C ARG A 48 15.00 -21.92 -12.45
N ILE A 49 15.06 -21.46 -11.20
CA ILE A 49 14.63 -22.19 -10.02
C ILE A 49 13.72 -21.31 -9.14
N GLY A 50 12.87 -21.96 -8.34
CA GLY A 50 11.92 -21.26 -7.49
C GLY A 50 10.73 -20.64 -8.24
N THR A 51 9.81 -20.05 -7.48
CA THR A 51 8.54 -19.48 -7.97
C THR A 51 8.31 -18.04 -7.49
N GLY A 52 9.39 -17.35 -7.10
CA GLY A 52 9.33 -15.98 -6.57
C GLY A 52 8.63 -15.01 -7.52
N GLN A 53 7.76 -14.17 -6.96
CA GLN A 53 7.02 -13.14 -7.71
C GLN A 53 7.78 -11.81 -7.74
N MET A 54 8.49 -11.48 -6.66
CA MET A 54 9.21 -10.19 -6.50
C MET A 54 10.67 -10.23 -6.98
N SER A 55 11.25 -11.42 -7.13
CA SER A 55 12.62 -11.63 -7.61
C SER A 55 12.73 -12.99 -8.29
N GLU A 56 13.75 -13.16 -9.11
CA GLU A 56 14.00 -14.38 -9.86
C GLU A 56 15.28 -15.07 -9.40
N CYS A 57 15.22 -16.39 -9.26
CA CYS A 57 16.37 -17.21 -8.88
C CYS A 57 16.78 -18.14 -10.02
N TYR A 58 18.09 -18.31 -10.19
CA TYR A 58 18.68 -19.13 -11.23
C TYR A 58 19.83 -19.96 -10.65
N ARG A 59 19.83 -21.26 -10.90
CA ARG A 59 20.99 -22.10 -10.65
C ARG A 59 21.97 -21.94 -11.81
N VAL A 60 23.19 -21.56 -11.50
CA VAL A 60 24.29 -21.42 -12.46
C VAL A 60 25.24 -22.59 -12.29
N GLY A 61 25.20 -23.57 -13.20
CA GLY A 61 26.13 -24.71 -13.20
C GLY A 61 27.46 -24.30 -13.84
N ILE A 62 28.60 -24.60 -13.20
CA ILE A 62 29.92 -24.07 -13.55
C ILE A 62 30.88 -25.20 -13.94
N ARG A 63 31.65 -24.98 -15.01
CA ARG A 63 32.76 -25.84 -15.42
C ARG A 63 34.05 -25.04 -15.53
N TYR A 64 35.07 -25.44 -14.77
CA TYR A 64 36.39 -24.80 -14.76
C TYR A 64 37.33 -25.40 -15.82
N ALA A 65 38.15 -24.54 -16.43
CA ALA A 65 39.24 -24.96 -17.30
C ALA A 65 40.33 -25.72 -16.51
N GLY A 66 41.00 -26.67 -17.17
CA GLY A 66 42.21 -27.32 -16.63
C GLY A 66 42.02 -28.17 -15.37
N GLY A 67 40.78 -28.51 -15.00
CA GLY A 67 40.49 -29.27 -13.77
C GLY A 67 40.53 -28.43 -12.48
N GLY A 68 40.25 -27.12 -12.59
CA GLY A 68 40.12 -26.23 -11.44
C GLY A 68 39.14 -26.75 -10.38
N VAL A 69 39.37 -26.34 -9.13
CA VAL A 69 38.60 -26.79 -7.96
C VAL A 69 37.83 -25.60 -7.38
N GLY A 70 36.56 -25.50 -7.76
CA GLY A 70 35.61 -24.49 -7.28
C GLY A 70 34.19 -25.07 -7.19
N PRO A 71 33.19 -24.27 -6.77
CA PRO A 71 31.81 -24.73 -6.68
C PRO A 71 31.29 -25.24 -8.04
N ALA A 72 30.64 -26.40 -8.03
CA ALA A 72 30.02 -26.97 -9.23
C ALA A 72 28.78 -26.17 -9.68
N SER A 73 28.16 -25.44 -8.75
CA SER A 73 27.06 -24.52 -9.03
C SER A 73 26.97 -23.41 -7.99
N VAL A 74 26.34 -22.31 -8.37
CA VAL A 74 25.93 -21.20 -7.50
C VAL A 74 24.48 -20.82 -7.81
N VAL A 75 23.86 -20.04 -6.93
CA VAL A 75 22.53 -19.47 -7.14
C VAL A 75 22.69 -17.98 -7.41
N LEU A 76 22.18 -17.52 -8.56
CA LEU A 76 22.01 -16.11 -8.88
C LEU A 76 20.56 -15.71 -8.53
N LYS A 77 20.39 -14.66 -7.74
CA LYS A 77 19.12 -13.99 -7.52
C LYS A 77 19.20 -12.57 -8.08
N VAL A 78 18.18 -12.16 -8.84
CA VAL A 78 18.07 -10.83 -9.47
C VAL A 78 16.65 -10.28 -9.30
N ALA A 79 16.49 -8.98 -9.52
CA ALA A 79 15.19 -8.31 -9.50
C ALA A 79 14.20 -8.92 -10.51
N ALA A 80 12.90 -8.78 -10.27
CA ALA A 80 11.87 -9.26 -11.19
C ALA A 80 12.00 -8.63 -12.59
N ALA A 81 11.84 -9.45 -13.63
CA ALA A 81 11.87 -8.97 -15.01
C ALA A 81 10.69 -8.01 -15.31
N GLU A 82 9.55 -8.21 -14.66
CA GLU A 82 8.36 -7.37 -14.79
C GLU A 82 8.53 -6.01 -14.07
N PRO A 83 8.34 -4.87 -14.74
CA PRO A 83 8.57 -3.55 -14.16
C PRO A 83 7.71 -3.21 -12.93
N SER A 84 6.42 -3.60 -12.93
CA SER A 84 5.49 -3.38 -11.81
C SER A 84 5.97 -4.10 -10.55
N SER A 85 6.22 -5.41 -10.65
CA SER A 85 6.76 -6.25 -9.56
C SER A 85 8.10 -5.71 -9.03
N ARG A 86 8.95 -5.19 -9.93
CA ARG A 86 10.22 -4.56 -9.57
C ARG A 86 10.02 -3.27 -8.76
N GLN A 87 9.14 -2.40 -9.24
CA GLN A 87 8.84 -1.14 -8.59
C GLN A 87 8.25 -1.35 -7.20
N THR A 88 7.37 -2.34 -7.03
CA THR A 88 6.81 -2.71 -5.73
C THR A 88 7.91 -3.17 -4.76
N GLY A 89 8.82 -4.05 -5.21
CA GLY A 89 9.93 -4.52 -4.37
C GLY A 89 10.88 -3.38 -3.94
N LEU A 90 11.14 -2.42 -4.82
CA LEU A 90 11.90 -1.20 -4.52
C LEU A 90 11.19 -0.31 -3.49
N ALA A 91 9.91 0.00 -3.73
CA ALA A 91 9.11 0.83 -2.84
C ALA A 91 9.03 0.24 -1.41
N MET A 92 8.91 -1.08 -1.31
CA MET A 92 8.90 -1.80 -0.03
C MET A 92 10.30 -1.99 0.58
N GLY A 93 11.37 -1.68 -0.15
CA GLY A 93 12.76 -1.82 0.31
C GLY A 93 13.27 -3.26 0.40
N LEU A 94 12.59 -4.21 -0.24
CA LEU A 94 12.90 -5.64 -0.14
C LEU A 94 14.29 -5.98 -0.68
N TYR A 95 14.68 -5.35 -1.79
CA TYR A 95 15.96 -5.59 -2.46
C TYR A 95 17.15 -5.06 -1.67
N GLU A 96 17.04 -3.81 -1.19
CA GLU A 96 18.06 -3.21 -0.34
C GLU A 96 18.28 -4.06 0.92
N ARG A 97 17.20 -4.49 1.57
CA ARG A 97 17.25 -5.31 2.79
C ARG A 97 18.00 -6.62 2.58
N GLU A 98 17.66 -7.37 1.54
CA GLU A 98 18.32 -8.65 1.29
C GLU A 98 19.80 -8.47 0.94
N VAL A 99 20.13 -7.50 0.09
CA VAL A 99 21.52 -7.21 -0.28
C VAL A 99 22.36 -6.80 0.91
N ARG A 100 21.82 -5.92 1.75
CA ARG A 100 22.50 -5.46 2.96
C ARG A 100 22.59 -6.52 4.03
N PHE A 101 21.62 -7.42 4.15
CA PHE A 101 21.76 -8.60 5.01
C PHE A 101 22.98 -9.43 4.62
N TYR A 102 23.12 -9.81 3.34
CA TYR A 102 24.25 -10.63 2.88
C TYR A 102 25.59 -9.91 2.93
N THR A 103 25.59 -8.57 2.83
CA THR A 103 26.82 -7.76 2.85
C THR A 103 27.27 -7.41 4.28
N ASP A 104 26.33 -6.96 5.12
CA ASP A 104 26.63 -6.31 6.39
C ASP A 104 26.47 -7.26 7.59
N ILE A 105 25.56 -8.25 7.51
CA ILE A 105 25.18 -9.11 8.65
C ILE A 105 25.70 -10.54 8.47
N ALA A 106 25.32 -11.21 7.38
CA ALA A 106 25.63 -12.62 7.11
C ALA A 106 27.11 -13.01 7.29
N PRO A 107 28.12 -12.18 6.91
CA PRO A 107 29.53 -12.54 7.09
C PRO A 107 29.95 -12.73 8.55
N SER A 108 29.21 -12.14 9.50
CA SER A 108 29.44 -12.28 10.94
C SER A 108 28.68 -13.45 11.58
N LEU A 109 27.76 -14.07 10.83
CA LEU A 109 26.92 -15.15 11.32
C LEU A 109 27.52 -16.53 11.01
N GLY A 110 27.52 -17.41 12.00
CA GLY A 110 27.87 -18.83 11.84
C GLY A 110 26.65 -19.74 11.58
N GLY A 111 25.47 -19.15 11.36
CA GLY A 111 24.17 -19.84 11.27
C GLY A 111 23.87 -20.48 9.91
N PRO A 112 22.58 -20.76 9.61
CA PRO A 112 22.15 -21.49 8.42
C PRO A 112 22.13 -20.60 7.16
N VAL A 113 23.13 -19.75 6.94
CA VAL A 113 23.14 -18.78 5.82
C VAL A 113 24.09 -19.25 4.72
N ALA A 114 23.67 -19.15 3.47
CA ALA A 114 24.53 -19.47 2.33
C ALA A 114 25.68 -18.44 2.20
N PRO A 115 26.93 -18.87 2.01
CA PRO A 115 28.02 -17.98 1.64
C PRO A 115 27.66 -17.14 0.43
N CYS A 116 27.92 -15.84 0.52
CA CYS A 116 27.70 -14.91 -0.56
C CYS A 116 29.01 -14.65 -1.30
N HIS A 117 29.01 -14.90 -2.62
CA HIS A 117 30.14 -14.66 -3.52
C HIS A 117 30.12 -13.26 -4.11
N HIS A 118 28.94 -12.69 -4.36
CA HIS A 118 28.79 -11.36 -4.93
C HIS A 118 27.46 -10.73 -4.53
N THR A 119 27.46 -9.42 -4.37
CA THR A 119 26.28 -8.59 -4.13
C THR A 119 26.42 -7.27 -4.88
N ALA A 120 25.38 -6.81 -5.55
CA ALA A 120 25.29 -5.44 -6.03
C ALA A 120 23.84 -4.93 -5.99
N TYR A 121 23.67 -3.63 -5.79
CA TYR A 121 22.39 -2.96 -5.72
C TYR A 121 22.49 -1.55 -6.28
N ASP A 122 21.53 -1.19 -7.14
CA ASP A 122 21.33 0.16 -7.65
C ASP A 122 20.03 0.73 -7.05
N PRO A 123 20.14 1.74 -6.15
CA PRO A 123 18.98 2.32 -5.49
C PRO A 123 18.08 3.14 -6.44
N ASP A 124 18.62 3.63 -7.56
CA ASP A 124 17.86 4.48 -8.49
C ASP A 124 16.90 3.66 -9.35
N THR A 125 17.31 2.42 -9.69
CA THR A 125 16.56 1.53 -10.60
C THR A 125 15.94 0.33 -9.89
N GLY A 126 16.33 0.06 -8.64
CA GLY A 126 15.97 -1.15 -7.91
C GLY A 126 16.62 -2.42 -8.48
N ALA A 127 17.56 -2.30 -9.42
CA ALA A 127 18.29 -3.44 -9.95
C ALA A 127 19.25 -3.99 -8.88
N PHE A 128 19.31 -5.32 -8.74
CA PHE A 128 20.22 -5.97 -7.80
C PHE A 128 20.63 -7.34 -8.31
N ASP A 129 21.78 -7.80 -7.82
CA ASP A 129 22.18 -9.20 -7.94
C ASP A 129 22.78 -9.74 -6.64
N LEU A 130 22.51 -11.02 -6.38
CA LEU A 130 23.09 -11.82 -5.31
C LEU A 130 23.59 -13.14 -5.89
N VAL A 131 24.87 -13.46 -5.69
CA VAL A 131 25.42 -14.78 -6.03
C VAL A 131 25.73 -15.52 -4.74
N LEU A 132 24.96 -16.57 -4.47
CA LEU A 132 25.04 -17.38 -3.25
C LEU A 132 25.56 -18.78 -3.57
N ALA A 133 26.22 -19.41 -2.60
CA ALA A 133 26.57 -20.82 -2.70
C ALA A 133 25.31 -21.69 -2.85
N ASP A 134 25.35 -22.68 -3.74
CA ASP A 134 24.24 -23.63 -3.89
C ASP A 134 24.17 -24.58 -2.69
N ALA A 135 22.97 -24.83 -2.18
CA ALA A 135 22.75 -25.75 -1.05
C ALA A 135 22.71 -27.23 -1.48
N ALA A 136 22.79 -27.52 -2.79
CA ALA A 136 22.75 -28.87 -3.31
C ALA A 136 23.83 -29.79 -2.68
N PRO A 137 23.49 -31.04 -2.31
CA PRO A 137 22.17 -31.67 -2.42
C PRO A 137 21.26 -31.38 -1.20
N ALA A 138 20.39 -30.36 -1.26
CA ALA A 138 19.39 -30.09 -0.24
C ALA A 138 17.97 -30.25 -0.79
N SER A 139 17.03 -30.54 0.11
CA SER A 139 15.60 -30.61 -0.18
C SER A 139 14.87 -29.44 0.49
N VAL A 140 14.02 -28.75 -0.27
CA VAL A 140 13.13 -27.72 0.29
C VAL A 140 12.13 -28.34 1.27
N GLY A 141 11.80 -27.60 2.33
CA GLY A 141 10.68 -27.93 3.20
C GLY A 141 9.33 -27.85 2.47
N ASP A 142 8.28 -28.34 3.12
CA ASP A 142 6.91 -28.31 2.59
C ASP A 142 5.99 -27.73 3.66
N GLU A 143 5.64 -26.44 3.51
CA GLU A 143 4.83 -25.72 4.48
C GLU A 143 3.43 -26.34 4.65
N ILE A 144 2.85 -26.85 3.56
CA ILE A 144 1.51 -27.46 3.59
C ILE A 144 1.56 -28.76 4.38
N ARG A 145 2.55 -29.62 4.13
CA ARG A 145 2.71 -30.87 4.89
C ARG A 145 3.11 -30.63 6.35
N GLY A 146 3.94 -29.62 6.61
CA GLY A 146 4.50 -29.33 7.92
C GLY A 146 5.76 -30.14 8.25
N ALA A 147 6.51 -29.65 9.24
CA ALA A 147 7.80 -30.17 9.64
C ALA A 147 7.67 -31.48 10.44
N THR A 148 8.67 -32.34 10.30
CA THR A 148 8.94 -33.42 11.27
C THR A 148 9.57 -32.85 12.55
N ALA A 149 9.52 -33.60 13.65
CA ALA A 149 10.14 -33.20 14.92
C ALA A 149 11.66 -32.93 14.77
N GLU A 150 12.37 -33.74 13.97
CA GLU A 150 13.80 -33.55 13.68
C GLU A 150 14.07 -32.26 12.91
N GLN A 151 13.27 -31.97 11.87
CA GLN A 151 13.36 -30.72 11.10
C GLN A 151 13.07 -29.51 11.99
N ALA A 152 12.03 -29.59 12.83
CA ALA A 152 11.67 -28.51 13.74
C ALA A 152 12.77 -28.25 14.77
N SER A 153 13.32 -29.29 15.38
CA SER A 153 14.43 -29.14 16.33
C SER A 153 15.67 -28.53 15.67
N LEU A 154 15.98 -28.92 14.42
CA LEU A 154 17.09 -28.35 13.66
C LEU A 154 16.85 -26.87 13.35
N ALA A 155 15.65 -26.51 12.85
CA ALA A 155 15.29 -25.13 12.52
C ALA A 155 15.37 -24.22 13.76
N MET A 156 14.80 -24.65 14.89
CA MET A 156 14.81 -23.90 16.15
C MET A 156 16.23 -23.71 16.71
N THR A 157 17.08 -24.74 16.60
CA THR A 157 18.49 -24.65 17.00
C THR A 157 19.24 -23.65 16.12
N GLN A 158 19.06 -23.73 14.79
CA GLN A 158 19.74 -22.84 13.85
C GLN A 158 19.28 -21.38 13.97
N LEU A 159 17.99 -21.16 14.24
CA LEU A 159 17.45 -19.83 14.52
C LEU A 159 18.09 -19.21 15.77
N GLY A 160 18.24 -19.99 16.84
CA GLY A 160 18.93 -19.53 18.05
C GLY A 160 20.37 -19.09 17.79
N LEU A 161 21.10 -19.79 16.90
CA LEU A 161 22.46 -19.41 16.49
C LEU A 161 22.52 -18.09 15.69
N VAL A 162 21.44 -17.73 14.99
CA VAL A 162 21.32 -16.43 14.31
C VAL A 162 20.99 -15.33 15.31
N HIS A 163 20.00 -15.56 16.16
CA HIS A 163 19.50 -14.54 17.09
C HIS A 163 20.50 -14.21 18.19
N GLY A 164 21.23 -15.20 18.71
CA GLY A 164 22.11 -15.05 19.88
C GLY A 164 23.11 -13.89 19.76
N PRO A 165 23.95 -13.87 18.71
CA PRO A 165 24.93 -12.79 18.50
C PRO A 165 24.33 -11.41 18.19
N LEU A 166 23.09 -11.34 17.73
CA LEU A 166 22.46 -10.10 17.23
C LEU A 166 21.45 -9.50 18.20
N LEU A 167 21.08 -10.21 19.26
CA LEU A 167 20.11 -9.76 20.24
C LEU A 167 20.59 -8.46 20.91
N GLY A 168 19.74 -7.42 20.92
CA GLY A 168 20.06 -6.13 21.54
C GLY A 168 21.20 -5.35 20.88
N SER A 169 21.55 -5.66 19.62
CA SER A 169 22.55 -4.92 18.84
C SER A 169 22.11 -3.48 18.51
N GLU A 170 22.65 -2.50 19.23
CA GLU A 170 22.44 -1.05 18.99
C GLU A 170 22.76 -0.63 17.54
N ALA A 171 23.74 -1.27 16.91
CA ALA A 171 24.14 -0.96 15.54
C ALA A 171 23.06 -1.29 14.49
N LEU A 172 22.20 -2.27 14.78
CA LEU A 172 21.09 -2.66 13.90
C LEU A 172 19.81 -1.91 14.25
N GLU A 173 19.61 -1.62 15.53
CA GLU A 173 18.47 -0.81 16.00
C GLU A 173 18.43 0.58 15.35
N GLY A 174 19.59 1.24 15.20
CA GLY A 174 19.68 2.57 14.57
C GLY A 174 19.79 2.58 13.05
N ALA A 175 19.51 1.46 12.37
CA ALA A 175 19.76 1.34 10.94
C ALA A 175 18.51 1.60 10.09
N ASP A 176 18.43 2.76 9.42
CA ASP A 176 17.26 3.23 8.66
C ASP A 176 16.82 2.26 7.54
N TRP A 177 17.77 1.57 6.90
CA TRP A 177 17.47 0.58 5.85
C TRP A 177 16.73 -0.66 6.38
N LEU A 178 16.90 -0.95 7.67
CA LEU A 178 16.32 -2.13 8.34
C LEU A 178 15.00 -1.76 9.03
N ASN A 179 14.97 -0.58 9.68
CA ASN A 179 13.84 -0.03 10.43
C ASN A 179 13.05 0.95 9.56
N ARG A 180 11.97 0.48 8.93
CA ARG A 180 11.01 1.33 8.22
C ARG A 180 9.67 1.29 8.95
N GLU A 181 8.97 2.43 8.96
CA GLU A 181 7.61 2.47 9.50
C GLU A 181 6.70 1.51 8.72
N SER A 182 5.94 0.71 9.46
CA SER A 182 4.93 -0.15 8.88
C SER A 182 3.66 0.67 8.65
N PRO A 183 3.11 0.73 7.43
CA PRO A 183 1.84 1.41 7.16
C PRO A 183 0.63 0.63 7.71
N VAL A 184 0.86 -0.54 8.32
CA VAL A 184 -0.21 -1.41 8.83
C VAL A 184 -0.78 -0.85 10.13
N ASN A 185 -2.04 -0.45 10.08
CA ASN A 185 -2.84 -0.03 11.23
C ASN A 185 -4.15 -0.84 11.31
N GLN A 186 -4.88 -0.69 12.41
CA GLN A 186 -6.12 -1.40 12.67
C GLN A 186 -7.16 -1.23 11.55
N GLY A 187 -7.27 -0.02 10.99
CA GLY A 187 -8.19 0.26 9.88
C GLY A 187 -7.87 -0.55 8.63
N LEU A 188 -6.61 -0.57 8.21
CA LEU A 188 -6.16 -1.37 7.08
C LEU A 188 -6.35 -2.87 7.34
N VAL A 189 -5.99 -3.35 8.53
CA VAL A 189 -6.16 -4.76 8.90
C VAL A 189 -7.64 -5.16 8.91
N ALA A 190 -8.53 -4.29 9.38
CA ALA A 190 -9.97 -4.51 9.34
C ALA A 190 -10.51 -4.61 7.91
N ALA A 191 -10.08 -3.72 7.01
CA ALA A 191 -10.47 -3.76 5.60
C ALA A 191 -9.99 -5.05 4.90
N LEU A 192 -8.72 -5.43 5.10
CA LEU A 192 -8.17 -6.67 4.56
C LEU A 192 -8.88 -7.90 5.14
N TYR A 193 -9.23 -7.87 6.43
CA TYR A 193 -9.97 -8.96 7.07
C TYR A 193 -11.41 -9.09 6.55
N ALA A 194 -12.10 -7.99 6.24
CA ALA A 194 -13.41 -8.02 5.61
C ALA A 194 -13.36 -8.78 4.26
N GLY A 195 -12.43 -8.39 3.38
CA GLY A 195 -12.21 -9.10 2.11
C GLY A 195 -11.78 -10.57 2.29
N TYR A 196 -11.00 -10.86 3.33
CA TYR A 196 -10.61 -12.22 3.69
C TYR A 196 -11.82 -13.08 4.07
N ILE A 197 -12.73 -12.55 4.89
CA ILE A 197 -13.96 -13.22 5.29
C ILE A 197 -14.90 -13.44 4.11
N ASP A 198 -15.06 -12.44 3.24
CA ASP A 198 -15.89 -12.58 2.04
C ASP A 198 -15.41 -13.74 1.16
N ARG A 199 -14.09 -13.95 1.10
CA ARG A 199 -13.46 -15.01 0.31
C ARG A 199 -13.48 -16.39 0.98
N TYR A 200 -13.29 -16.45 2.30
CA TYR A 200 -12.94 -17.69 2.99
C TYR A 200 -13.82 -18.04 4.20
N SER A 201 -14.89 -17.28 4.47
CA SER A 201 -15.74 -17.47 5.65
C SER A 201 -16.15 -18.92 5.91
N ASP A 202 -16.53 -19.67 4.88
CA ASP A 202 -16.96 -21.08 4.98
C ASP A 202 -15.83 -22.08 5.30
N GLN A 203 -14.57 -21.66 5.22
CA GLN A 203 -13.38 -22.50 5.39
C GLN A 203 -12.68 -22.28 6.74
N ILE A 204 -13.11 -21.29 7.52
CA ILE A 204 -12.47 -20.91 8.79
C ILE A 204 -13.30 -21.47 9.95
N ALA A 205 -12.65 -22.14 10.90
CA ALA A 205 -13.32 -22.63 12.10
C ALA A 205 -13.85 -21.46 12.96
N PRO A 206 -15.02 -21.60 13.63
CA PRO A 206 -15.61 -20.53 14.43
C PRO A 206 -14.67 -19.96 15.50
N GLU A 207 -13.91 -20.81 16.19
CA GLU A 207 -12.93 -20.41 17.19
C GLU A 207 -11.74 -19.64 16.60
N HIS A 208 -11.34 -19.93 15.36
CA HIS A 208 -10.29 -19.19 14.65
C HIS A 208 -10.80 -17.85 14.17
N ARG A 209 -12.08 -17.77 13.78
CA ARG A 209 -12.74 -16.50 13.46
C ARG A 209 -12.71 -15.55 14.65
N VAL A 210 -13.01 -16.04 15.85
CA VAL A 210 -12.92 -15.25 17.09
C VAL A 210 -11.51 -14.73 17.32
N VAL A 211 -10.47 -15.54 17.04
CA VAL A 211 -9.08 -15.08 17.14
C VAL A 211 -8.80 -13.92 16.19
N CYS A 212 -9.18 -14.05 14.91
CA CYS A 212 -8.99 -12.99 13.92
C CYS A 212 -9.75 -11.72 14.31
N GLU A 213 -11.03 -11.82 14.67
CA GLU A 213 -11.86 -10.67 15.05
C GLU A 213 -11.32 -9.96 16.30
N ARG A 214 -10.81 -10.71 17.29
CA ARG A 214 -10.18 -10.14 18.48
C ARG A 214 -8.90 -9.40 18.13
N LEU A 215 -8.03 -9.99 17.32
CA LEU A 215 -6.79 -9.34 16.87
C LEU A 215 -7.11 -8.06 16.08
N VAL A 216 -7.99 -8.16 15.07
CA VAL A 216 -8.40 -7.05 14.21
C VAL A 216 -9.00 -5.93 15.05
N GLY A 217 -9.93 -6.25 15.96
CA GLY A 217 -10.61 -5.25 16.78
C GLY A 217 -9.73 -4.56 17.83
N SER A 218 -8.55 -5.08 18.13
CA SER A 218 -7.63 -4.53 19.13
C SER A 218 -6.22 -4.25 18.59
N PHE A 219 -6.03 -4.22 17.27
CA PHE A 219 -4.70 -4.26 16.66
C PHE A 219 -3.82 -3.10 17.08
N ASP A 220 -4.32 -1.85 17.00
CA ASP A 220 -3.53 -0.67 17.36
C ASP A 220 -3.18 -0.65 18.84
N ALA A 221 -4.16 -1.00 19.70
CA ALA A 221 -3.95 -1.08 21.14
C ALA A 221 -2.96 -2.19 21.52
N TYR A 222 -2.99 -3.32 20.80
CA TYR A 222 -2.03 -4.42 20.97
C TYR A 222 -0.62 -3.96 20.57
N MET A 223 -0.45 -3.35 19.39
CA MET A 223 0.85 -2.85 18.95
C MET A 223 1.43 -1.80 19.91
N ALA A 224 0.61 -0.86 20.38
CA ALA A 224 1.01 0.13 21.37
C ALA A 224 1.43 -0.51 22.71
N ALA A 225 0.74 -1.58 23.13
CA ALA A 225 1.11 -2.32 24.33
C ALA A 225 2.45 -3.07 24.16
N GLU A 226 2.70 -3.68 23.00
CA GLU A 226 3.98 -4.33 22.69
C GLU A 226 5.14 -3.33 22.69
N ASP A 227 4.96 -2.17 22.08
CA ASP A 227 5.98 -1.11 22.06
C ASP A 227 6.24 -0.56 23.47
N ALA A 228 5.20 -0.36 24.28
CA ALA A 228 5.33 0.10 25.66
C ALA A 228 5.98 -0.94 26.59
N ALA A 229 5.78 -2.24 26.33
CA ALA A 229 6.35 -3.32 27.13
C ALA A 229 7.88 -3.41 26.99
N GLY A 230 8.45 -3.00 25.85
CA GLY A 230 9.89 -2.89 25.66
C GLY A 230 10.64 -4.22 25.77
N GLY A 231 10.04 -5.32 25.29
CA GLY A 231 10.64 -6.66 25.33
C GLY A 231 11.93 -6.79 24.51
N PRO A 232 12.65 -7.94 24.61
CA PRO A 232 13.90 -8.15 23.88
C PRO A 232 13.74 -7.95 22.37
N ARG A 233 14.59 -7.10 21.79
CA ARG A 233 14.63 -6.83 20.35
C ARG A 233 15.84 -7.48 19.68
N GLY A 234 15.66 -7.90 18.43
CA GLY A 234 16.65 -8.63 17.66
C GLY A 234 16.36 -8.59 16.17
N LEU A 235 17.24 -9.24 15.40
CA LEU A 235 17.01 -9.48 13.98
C LEU A 235 15.82 -10.42 13.81
N VAL A 236 14.90 -10.07 12.93
CA VAL A 236 13.75 -10.88 12.55
C VAL A 236 13.83 -11.14 11.04
N HIS A 237 13.83 -12.40 10.63
CA HIS A 237 13.71 -12.81 9.24
C HIS A 237 12.36 -12.39 8.66
N GLY A 238 11.26 -12.55 9.41
CA GLY A 238 9.92 -12.08 9.04
C GLY A 238 9.13 -13.01 8.12
N ASP A 239 9.76 -14.07 7.60
CA ASP A 239 9.11 -15.15 6.84
C ASP A 239 9.83 -16.49 7.08
N PHE A 240 10.13 -16.78 8.35
CA PHE A 240 10.87 -17.97 8.77
C PHE A 240 9.99 -19.25 8.74
N ARG A 241 9.75 -19.79 7.55
CA ARG A 241 8.89 -20.95 7.28
C ARG A 241 9.55 -22.01 6.39
N LEU A 242 8.96 -23.19 6.26
CA LEU A 242 9.59 -24.36 5.61
C LEU A 242 9.90 -24.17 4.14
N ASP A 243 9.08 -23.42 3.41
CA ASP A 243 9.32 -23.15 1.99
C ASP A 243 10.61 -22.33 1.77
N ASN A 244 11.08 -21.63 2.81
CA ASN A 244 12.34 -20.88 2.84
C ASN A 244 13.50 -21.66 3.48
N MET A 245 13.32 -22.97 3.72
CA MET A 245 14.29 -23.84 4.37
C MET A 245 14.75 -24.96 3.44
N LEU A 246 16.06 -25.03 3.19
CA LEU A 246 16.72 -26.09 2.42
C LEU A 246 17.45 -27.03 3.39
N PHE A 247 16.86 -28.20 3.64
CA PHE A 247 17.41 -29.23 4.52
C PHE A 247 18.48 -30.05 3.79
N GLY A 248 19.69 -30.07 4.34
CA GLY A 248 20.83 -30.77 3.76
C GLY A 248 20.64 -32.28 3.74
N GLN A 249 21.07 -32.92 2.65
CA GLN A 249 21.10 -34.38 2.51
C GLN A 249 22.56 -34.89 2.64
N ASP A 250 22.75 -36.20 2.53
CA ASP A 250 24.08 -36.79 2.51
C ASP A 250 24.96 -36.12 1.44
N GLY A 251 26.05 -35.50 1.89
CA GLY A 251 26.97 -34.75 1.02
C GLY A 251 26.74 -33.24 0.97
N SER A 252 25.74 -32.70 1.66
CA SER A 252 25.59 -31.25 1.85
C SER A 252 26.65 -30.69 2.81
N ASP A 253 27.10 -29.47 2.52
CA ASP A 253 28.05 -28.73 3.37
C ASP A 253 27.43 -28.26 4.69
N ARG A 254 26.11 -28.15 4.75
CA ARG A 254 25.38 -27.62 5.90
C ARG A 254 24.05 -28.35 6.11
N PRO A 255 23.62 -28.54 7.37
CA PRO A 255 22.41 -29.30 7.69
C PRO A 255 21.13 -28.54 7.33
N LEU A 256 21.18 -27.21 7.33
CA LEU A 256 20.08 -26.32 6.95
C LEU A 256 20.64 -25.07 6.28
N THR A 257 19.96 -24.60 5.24
CA THR A 257 20.16 -23.28 4.65
C THR A 257 18.83 -22.55 4.64
N VAL A 258 18.78 -21.36 5.25
CA VAL A 258 17.64 -20.46 5.29
C VAL A 258 17.86 -19.39 4.23
N VAL A 259 16.87 -19.23 3.35
CA VAL A 259 16.93 -18.32 2.20
C VAL A 259 15.82 -17.28 2.29
N ASP A 260 15.88 -16.30 1.39
CA ASP A 260 14.87 -15.24 1.25
C ASP A 260 14.80 -14.23 2.42
N TRP A 261 15.92 -13.55 2.65
CA TRP A 261 16.07 -12.54 3.71
C TRP A 261 15.51 -11.16 3.33
N GLN A 262 14.62 -11.08 2.33
CA GLN A 262 14.08 -9.81 1.83
C GLN A 262 13.12 -9.12 2.81
N THR A 263 12.52 -9.87 3.73
CA THR A 263 11.63 -9.37 4.78
C THR A 263 12.37 -9.06 6.09
N VAL A 264 13.71 -9.13 6.09
CA VAL A 264 14.50 -8.93 7.30
C VAL A 264 14.24 -7.56 7.91
N THR A 265 14.05 -7.53 9.22
CA THR A 265 13.79 -6.31 9.97
C THR A 265 14.37 -6.41 11.38
N TRP A 266 14.24 -5.34 12.14
CA TRP A 266 14.59 -5.26 13.54
C TRP A 266 13.30 -5.10 14.35
N GLY A 267 13.07 -5.98 15.31
CA GLY A 267 11.79 -6.05 16.01
C GLY A 267 11.81 -6.99 17.21
N PRO A 268 10.65 -7.41 17.72
CA PRO A 268 10.56 -8.37 18.81
C PRO A 268 11.33 -9.66 18.47
N ALA A 269 12.31 -10.02 19.30
CA ALA A 269 13.31 -11.05 18.96
C ALA A 269 12.74 -12.47 18.80
N PHE A 270 11.50 -12.69 19.24
CA PHE A 270 10.86 -14.00 19.24
C PHE A 270 9.79 -14.14 18.15
N THR A 271 9.65 -13.16 17.25
CA THR A 271 8.68 -13.21 16.15
C THR A 271 8.86 -14.44 15.26
N ASP A 272 10.09 -14.73 14.79
CA ASP A 272 10.33 -15.90 13.93
C ASP A 272 10.14 -17.23 14.66
N VAL A 273 10.44 -17.26 15.97
CA VAL A 273 10.21 -18.43 16.81
C VAL A 273 8.71 -18.74 16.86
N SER A 274 7.91 -17.70 17.11
CA SER A 274 6.46 -17.82 17.17
C SER A 274 5.85 -18.15 15.82
N TYR A 275 6.31 -17.50 14.75
CA TYR A 275 5.87 -17.76 13.39
C TYR A 275 6.13 -19.21 12.97
N PHE A 276 7.34 -19.72 13.18
CA PHE A 276 7.67 -21.10 12.83
C PHE A 276 6.87 -22.12 13.65
N LEU A 277 6.82 -21.97 14.97
CA LEU A 277 6.04 -22.88 15.83
C LEU A 277 4.55 -22.82 15.49
N GLY A 278 4.04 -21.64 15.13
CA GLY A 278 2.64 -21.41 14.85
C GLY A 278 2.19 -21.95 13.49
N GLY A 279 3.03 -21.89 12.46
CA GLY A 279 2.64 -22.20 11.07
C GLY A 279 3.23 -23.49 10.51
N SER A 280 4.50 -23.77 10.85
CA SER A 280 5.30 -24.78 10.15
C SER A 280 5.24 -26.19 10.76
N LEU A 281 4.53 -26.38 11.86
CA LEU A 281 4.30 -27.71 12.44
C LEU A 281 2.82 -28.13 12.35
N PRO A 282 2.53 -29.42 12.11
CA PRO A 282 1.21 -29.97 12.42
C PRO A 282 0.86 -29.71 13.90
N ILE A 283 -0.40 -29.40 14.18
CA ILE A 283 -0.87 -28.99 15.53
C ILE A 283 -0.47 -30.00 16.61
N GLU A 284 -0.64 -31.29 16.35
CA GLU A 284 -0.35 -32.34 17.32
C GLU A 284 1.16 -32.52 17.56
N GLU A 285 1.98 -32.41 16.52
CA GLU A 285 3.45 -32.44 16.63
C GLU A 285 3.96 -31.25 17.44
N ARG A 286 3.41 -30.05 17.19
CA ARG A 286 3.71 -28.85 17.97
C ARG A 286 3.40 -29.07 19.44
N ARG A 287 2.20 -29.57 19.78
CA ARG A 287 1.79 -29.81 21.17
C ARG A 287 2.68 -30.84 21.87
N ALA A 288 3.07 -31.90 21.16
CA ALA A 288 3.92 -32.95 21.71
C ALA A 288 5.34 -32.47 22.04
N HIS A 289 5.89 -31.55 21.23
CA HIS A 289 7.30 -31.15 21.30
C HIS A 289 7.54 -29.68 21.71
N TYR A 290 6.50 -28.92 22.05
CA TYR A 290 6.57 -27.47 22.26
C TYR A 290 7.70 -27.03 23.20
N ASP A 291 7.74 -27.61 24.41
CA ASP A 291 8.71 -27.26 25.44
C ASP A 291 10.14 -27.67 25.05
N GLU A 292 10.29 -28.80 24.35
CA GLU A 292 11.58 -29.30 23.88
C GLU A 292 12.17 -28.40 22.79
N LEU A 293 11.32 -27.91 21.88
CA LEU A 293 11.68 -26.99 20.80
C LEU A 293 12.09 -25.61 21.35
N LEU A 294 11.31 -25.05 22.29
CA LEU A 294 11.69 -23.79 22.96
C LEU A 294 13.02 -23.94 23.71
N ALA A 295 13.23 -25.06 24.40
CA ALA A 295 14.50 -25.33 25.08
C ALA A 295 15.67 -25.51 24.10
N ALA A 296 15.45 -26.10 22.92
CA ALA A 296 16.47 -26.22 21.88
C ALA A 296 16.91 -24.85 21.34
N TYR A 297 15.93 -23.98 21.03
CA TYR A 297 16.20 -22.59 20.64
C TYR A 297 16.92 -21.82 21.74
N HIS A 298 16.43 -21.87 22.99
CA HIS A 298 17.03 -21.16 24.13
C HIS A 298 18.48 -21.57 24.39
N ARG A 299 18.79 -22.88 24.32
CA ARG A 299 20.17 -23.36 24.44
C ARG A 299 21.07 -22.82 23.34
N ALA A 300 20.57 -22.75 22.10
CA ALA A 300 21.31 -22.25 20.96
C ALA A 300 21.48 -20.72 20.96
N LEU A 301 20.50 -20.00 21.51
CA LEU A 301 20.54 -18.55 21.74
C LEU A 301 21.75 -18.16 22.60
N GLY A 302 22.08 -19.01 23.58
CA GLY A 302 23.29 -18.90 24.39
C GLY A 302 23.13 -18.05 25.65
N GLU A 303 23.80 -18.46 26.73
CA GLU A 303 23.67 -17.86 28.07
C GLU A 303 24.09 -16.37 28.13
N ALA A 304 24.95 -15.93 27.21
CA ALA A 304 25.45 -14.55 27.16
C ALA A 304 24.34 -13.52 26.87
N THR A 305 23.21 -13.95 26.33
CA THR A 305 22.05 -13.08 26.04
C THR A 305 21.28 -12.66 27.30
N GLY A 306 21.43 -13.39 28.41
CA GLY A 306 20.68 -13.14 29.65
C GLY A 306 19.18 -13.48 29.58
N VAL A 307 18.69 -13.96 28.43
CA VAL A 307 17.30 -14.37 28.22
C VAL A 307 17.07 -15.71 28.90
N SER A 308 16.00 -15.82 29.70
CA SER A 308 15.56 -17.08 30.30
C SER A 308 14.60 -17.84 29.37
N LEU A 309 14.39 -19.14 29.63
CA LEU A 309 13.41 -19.92 28.87
C LEU A 309 11.98 -19.40 29.04
N ASP A 310 11.66 -18.82 30.20
CA ASP A 310 10.35 -18.21 30.45
C ASP A 310 10.17 -16.92 29.64
N ASP A 311 11.24 -16.12 29.47
CA ASP A 311 11.20 -14.94 28.58
C ASP A 311 10.96 -15.34 27.12
N VAL A 312 11.57 -16.44 26.66
CA VAL A 312 11.29 -17.00 25.33
C VAL A 312 9.82 -17.43 25.22
N ARG A 313 9.30 -18.15 26.22
CA ARG A 313 7.92 -18.63 26.22
C ARG A 313 6.92 -17.49 26.17
N GLU A 314 7.10 -16.46 27.00
CA GLU A 314 6.21 -15.30 27.04
C GLU A 314 6.35 -14.46 25.77
N GLY A 315 7.57 -14.24 25.28
CA GLY A 315 7.80 -13.56 24.02
C GLY A 315 7.15 -14.27 22.82
N VAL A 316 7.21 -15.61 22.76
CA VAL A 316 6.53 -16.40 21.74
C VAL A 316 5.01 -16.28 21.85
N ARG A 317 4.46 -16.30 23.06
CA ARG A 317 3.03 -16.10 23.30
C ARG A 317 2.57 -14.73 22.79
N HIS A 318 3.30 -13.68 23.13
CA HIS A 318 3.05 -12.32 22.65
C HIS A 318 3.06 -12.25 21.12
N GLN A 319 4.09 -12.81 20.49
CA GLN A 319 4.27 -12.73 19.04
C GLN A 319 3.43 -13.73 18.21
N SER A 320 2.57 -14.54 18.85
CA SER A 320 1.75 -15.56 18.15
C SER A 320 0.73 -14.97 17.17
N PHE A 321 0.37 -13.69 17.34
CA PHE A 321 -0.53 -12.97 16.44
C PHE A 321 0.11 -12.59 15.09
N PHE A 322 1.44 -12.54 15.01
CA PHE A 322 2.15 -12.16 13.77
C PHE A 322 1.79 -13.10 12.62
N GLY A 323 1.73 -14.42 12.87
CA GLY A 323 1.35 -15.39 11.84
C GLY A 323 -0.12 -15.30 11.40
N VAL A 324 -1.02 -14.92 12.32
CA VAL A 324 -2.44 -14.66 11.99
C VAL A 324 -2.54 -13.44 11.06
N LEU A 325 -1.82 -12.36 11.40
CA LEU A 325 -1.74 -11.16 10.55
C LEU A 325 -1.20 -11.49 9.16
N MET A 326 -0.08 -12.20 9.09
CA MET A 326 0.55 -12.58 7.82
C MET A 326 -0.38 -13.45 6.95
N ALA A 327 -1.10 -14.41 7.55
CA ALA A 327 -2.05 -15.24 6.80
C ALA A 327 -3.21 -14.42 6.21
N ILE A 328 -3.71 -13.40 6.91
CA ILE A 328 -4.76 -12.51 6.42
C ILE A 328 -4.19 -11.61 5.30
N VAL A 329 -3.16 -10.82 5.62
CA VAL A 329 -2.60 -9.78 4.75
C VAL A 329 -2.05 -10.39 3.47
N SER A 330 -1.20 -11.42 3.55
CA SER A 330 -0.58 -11.99 2.35
C SER A 330 -1.61 -12.58 1.39
N SER A 331 -2.66 -13.24 1.89
CA SER A 331 -3.69 -13.85 1.04
C SER A 331 -4.53 -12.85 0.23
N MET A 332 -4.53 -11.57 0.66
CA MET A 332 -5.24 -10.46 0.02
C MET A 332 -4.37 -9.67 -0.95
N LEU A 333 -3.05 -9.74 -0.80
CA LEU A 333 -2.10 -9.00 -1.63
C LEU A 333 -1.46 -9.84 -2.74
N VAL A 334 -1.45 -11.17 -2.63
CA VAL A 334 -0.88 -12.04 -3.67
C VAL A 334 -1.94 -12.60 -4.62
N GLY A 335 -1.53 -12.83 -5.87
CA GLY A 335 -2.35 -13.47 -6.90
C GLY A 335 -2.85 -14.85 -6.47
N ARG A 336 -4.09 -15.19 -6.85
CA ARG A 336 -4.73 -16.44 -6.46
C ARG A 336 -4.11 -17.64 -7.17
N THR A 337 -3.81 -18.70 -6.41
CA THR A 337 -3.49 -20.02 -6.95
C THR A 337 -4.10 -21.09 -6.03
N GLU A 338 -4.45 -22.26 -6.55
CA GLU A 338 -5.02 -23.35 -5.74
C GLU A 338 -4.09 -23.75 -4.58
N ARG A 339 -2.78 -23.88 -4.86
CA ARG A 339 -1.76 -24.18 -3.84
C ARG A 339 -1.62 -23.04 -2.82
N GLY A 340 -1.66 -21.79 -3.28
CA GLY A 340 -1.58 -20.63 -2.39
C GLY A 340 -2.77 -20.56 -1.44
N ASP A 341 -3.99 -20.79 -1.94
CA ASP A 341 -5.20 -20.82 -1.13
C ASP A 341 -5.13 -21.95 -0.09
N GLU A 342 -4.68 -23.16 -0.49
CA GLU A 342 -4.46 -24.28 0.43
C GLU A 342 -3.43 -23.95 1.53
N MET A 343 -2.30 -23.34 1.15
CA MET A 343 -1.26 -22.90 2.09
C MET A 343 -1.80 -21.88 3.09
N PHE A 344 -2.51 -20.83 2.64
CA PHE A 344 -3.05 -19.81 3.54
C PHE A 344 -4.11 -20.37 4.49
N MET A 345 -4.92 -21.34 4.05
CA MET A 345 -5.88 -22.03 4.94
C MET A 345 -5.17 -22.92 5.98
N ALA A 346 -4.06 -23.56 5.62
CA ALA A 346 -3.25 -24.30 6.59
C ALA A 346 -2.60 -23.35 7.62
N LEU A 347 -2.03 -22.23 7.16
CA LEU A 347 -1.38 -21.24 8.01
C LEU A 347 -2.36 -20.60 9.00
N ILE A 348 -3.52 -20.11 8.54
CA ILE A 348 -4.47 -19.45 9.44
C ILE A 348 -4.94 -20.41 10.54
N ALA A 349 -5.26 -21.66 10.18
CA ALA A 349 -5.73 -22.65 11.13
C ALA A 349 -4.68 -22.98 12.19
N ARG A 350 -3.42 -23.17 11.79
CA ARG A 350 -2.33 -23.52 12.71
C ARG A 350 -1.93 -22.35 13.61
N HIS A 351 -1.85 -21.13 13.07
CA HIS A 351 -1.52 -19.92 13.84
C HIS A 351 -2.64 -19.56 14.82
N CYS A 352 -3.91 -19.56 14.39
CA CYS A 352 -5.02 -19.35 15.31
C CYS A 352 -5.05 -20.42 16.41
N GLN A 353 -4.77 -21.68 16.08
CA GLN A 353 -4.65 -22.71 17.11
C GLN A 353 -3.47 -22.46 18.05
N HIS A 354 -2.36 -21.87 17.58
CA HIS A 354 -1.21 -21.51 18.44
C HIS A 354 -1.58 -20.46 19.46
N VAL A 355 -2.29 -19.41 19.02
CA VAL A 355 -2.85 -18.36 19.88
C VAL A 355 -3.73 -18.97 20.96
N LEU A 356 -4.61 -19.92 20.61
CA LEU A 356 -5.50 -20.59 21.56
C LEU A 356 -4.73 -21.49 22.54
N ASP A 357 -3.80 -22.31 22.05
CA ASP A 357 -3.01 -23.24 22.86
C ASP A 357 -2.10 -22.52 23.87
N THR A 358 -1.70 -21.28 23.56
CA THR A 358 -0.85 -20.44 24.42
C THR A 358 -1.65 -19.42 25.25
N ASP A 359 -2.98 -19.45 25.19
CA ASP A 359 -3.86 -18.47 25.83
C ASP A 359 -3.47 -17.01 25.49
N ALA A 360 -2.97 -16.77 24.27
CA ALA A 360 -2.49 -15.46 23.87
C ALA A 360 -3.63 -14.44 23.74
N LEU A 361 -4.89 -14.86 23.54
CA LEU A 361 -6.04 -13.95 23.56
C LEU A 361 -6.17 -13.14 24.85
N ALA A 362 -5.69 -13.69 25.98
CA ALA A 362 -5.73 -13.00 27.27
C ALA A 362 -4.81 -11.77 27.34
N ILE A 363 -3.83 -11.64 26.43
CA ILE A 363 -2.93 -10.48 26.36
C ILE A 363 -3.55 -9.33 25.55
N LEU A 364 -4.50 -9.64 24.65
CA LEU A 364 -5.10 -8.63 23.80
C LEU A 364 -5.94 -7.66 24.63
N PRO A 365 -5.77 -6.34 24.43
CA PRO A 365 -6.68 -5.35 24.99
C PRO A 365 -8.14 -5.60 24.61
N ALA A 366 -9.06 -4.88 25.27
CA ALA A 366 -10.44 -4.87 24.84
C ALA A 366 -10.53 -4.30 23.41
N PRO A 367 -11.34 -4.90 22.51
CA PRO A 367 -11.55 -4.34 21.19
C PRO A 367 -12.05 -2.90 21.27
N SER A 368 -11.52 -2.03 20.43
CA SER A 368 -11.91 -0.63 20.30
C SER A 368 -12.20 -0.31 18.85
N THR A 369 -13.19 0.54 18.60
CA THR A 369 -13.32 1.18 17.29
C THR A 369 -12.36 2.36 17.26
N PRO A 370 -11.41 2.45 16.31
CA PRO A 370 -10.48 3.57 16.23
C PRO A 370 -11.27 4.87 16.07
N GLU A 371 -10.87 5.94 16.77
CA GLU A 371 -11.46 7.25 16.53
C GLU A 371 -11.14 7.71 15.10
N PRO A 372 -12.11 8.28 14.35
CA PRO A 372 -11.85 8.81 13.02
C PRO A 372 -10.74 9.87 13.05
N LEU A 373 -9.81 9.79 12.09
CA LEU A 373 -8.73 10.76 12.00
C LEU A 373 -9.28 12.13 11.62
N GLN A 374 -8.65 13.18 12.16
CA GLN A 374 -8.94 14.57 11.82
C GLN A 374 -7.68 15.24 11.29
N PRO A 375 -7.79 16.08 10.26
CA PRO A 375 -6.69 16.89 9.77
C PRO A 375 -6.25 17.91 10.81
N ASN A 376 -4.98 18.33 10.70
CA ASN A 376 -4.44 19.46 11.45
C ASN A 376 -4.82 20.77 10.75
N ALA A 377 -4.83 21.87 11.52
CA ALA A 377 -5.08 23.21 10.95
C ALA A 377 -4.05 23.59 9.88
N ASP A 378 -2.80 23.14 10.04
CA ASP A 378 -1.71 23.39 9.09
C ASP A 378 -1.90 22.63 7.77
N ASP A 379 -2.73 21.57 7.76
CA ASP A 379 -3.04 20.81 6.56
C ASP A 379 -3.90 21.62 5.56
N GLU A 380 -4.45 22.79 5.92
CA GLU A 380 -5.10 23.69 4.94
C GLU A 380 -4.08 24.40 4.02
N GLY A 381 -2.80 24.41 4.40
CA GLY A 381 -1.72 25.02 3.63
C GLY A 381 -1.13 24.12 2.55
N ARG A 382 -0.21 24.67 1.76
CA ARG A 382 0.56 23.92 0.75
C ARG A 382 1.61 23.05 1.42
N HIS A 383 1.74 21.81 0.96
CA HIS A 383 2.73 20.85 1.45
C HIS A 383 4.02 20.86 0.61
N ALA A 384 5.13 20.41 1.23
CA ALA A 384 6.39 20.24 0.50
C ALA A 384 6.28 19.02 -0.44
N PRO A 385 6.55 19.18 -1.75
CA PRO A 385 6.53 18.05 -2.67
C PRO A 385 7.67 17.08 -2.42
N THR A 386 7.38 15.79 -2.60
CA THR A 386 8.39 14.74 -2.68
C THR A 386 9.02 14.68 -4.09
N GLU A 387 10.02 13.82 -4.29
CA GLU A 387 10.64 13.60 -5.60
C GLU A 387 9.81 12.67 -6.51
N GLU A 388 8.68 12.13 -6.05
CA GLU A 388 7.83 11.24 -6.84
C GLU A 388 7.29 11.97 -8.09
N PRO A 389 7.46 11.45 -9.32
CA PRO A 389 7.16 12.20 -10.55
C PRO A 389 5.74 12.75 -10.64
N LEU A 390 4.75 11.99 -10.14
CA LEU A 390 3.34 12.34 -10.16
C LEU A 390 2.84 12.89 -8.81
N TRP A 391 3.73 13.43 -7.97
CA TRP A 391 3.32 14.13 -6.77
C TRP A 391 2.42 15.31 -7.15
N SER A 392 1.23 15.34 -6.56
CA SER A 392 0.26 16.39 -6.78
C SER A 392 -0.44 16.77 -5.48
N GLU A 393 -0.89 18.02 -5.44
CA GLU A 393 -1.68 18.54 -4.33
C GLU A 393 -2.95 19.19 -4.89
N SER A 394 -4.13 18.91 -4.33
CA SER A 394 -5.40 19.37 -4.88
C SER A 394 -6.35 19.87 -3.82
N TRP A 395 -6.98 21.01 -4.05
CA TRP A 395 -8.12 21.54 -3.30
C TRP A 395 -9.36 21.53 -4.18
N TYR A 396 -10.46 21.02 -3.65
CA TYR A 396 -11.76 20.96 -4.32
C TYR A 396 -12.85 21.66 -3.50
N PHE A 397 -13.78 22.28 -4.22
CA PHE A 397 -14.90 23.04 -3.66
C PHE A 397 -16.16 22.78 -4.47
N ASP A 398 -17.04 21.94 -3.94
CA ASP A 398 -18.29 21.55 -4.58
C ASP A 398 -19.48 22.29 -4.01
N PHE A 399 -20.48 22.56 -4.85
CA PHE A 399 -21.79 23.01 -4.40
C PHE A 399 -22.92 22.46 -5.28
N ALA A 400 -24.08 22.24 -4.67
CA ALA A 400 -25.31 21.85 -5.36
C ALA A 400 -26.49 22.64 -4.79
N ALA A 401 -27.25 23.28 -5.67
CA ALA A 401 -28.44 24.06 -5.36
C ALA A 401 -29.67 23.48 -6.08
N PRO A 402 -30.28 22.39 -5.58
CA PRO A 402 -31.44 21.76 -6.22
C PRO A 402 -32.63 22.70 -6.43
N SER A 403 -32.79 23.71 -5.58
CA SER A 403 -33.87 24.72 -5.70
C SER A 403 -33.72 25.64 -6.91
N GLN A 404 -32.51 25.72 -7.48
CA GLN A 404 -32.18 26.53 -8.66
C GLN A 404 -31.72 25.65 -9.84
N ASP A 405 -31.80 24.32 -9.70
CA ASP A 405 -31.38 23.34 -10.71
C ASP A 405 -29.94 23.58 -11.23
N ILE A 406 -29.02 23.93 -10.33
CA ILE A 406 -27.62 24.19 -10.66
C ILE A 406 -26.67 23.55 -9.64
N GLY A 407 -25.54 23.06 -10.13
CA GLY A 407 -24.38 22.70 -9.32
C GLY A 407 -23.10 23.16 -9.98
N GLY A 408 -22.06 23.34 -9.20
CA GLY A 408 -20.71 23.55 -9.71
C GLY A 408 -19.64 22.95 -8.83
N TRP A 409 -18.43 22.91 -9.38
CA TRP A 409 -17.23 22.53 -8.64
C TRP A 409 -16.04 23.36 -9.10
N ILE A 410 -15.15 23.65 -8.16
CA ILE A 410 -13.89 24.34 -8.38
C ILE A 410 -12.77 23.42 -7.92
N ARG A 411 -11.66 23.40 -8.65
CA ARG A 411 -10.44 22.72 -8.26
C ARG A 411 -9.22 23.56 -8.56
N LEU A 412 -8.29 23.57 -7.60
CA LEU A 412 -6.89 23.86 -7.84
C LEU A 412 -6.08 22.57 -7.67
N GLY A 413 -5.35 22.15 -8.69
CA GLY A 413 -4.35 21.08 -8.63
C GLY A 413 -2.95 21.62 -8.90
N LEU A 414 -1.98 21.35 -8.03
CA LEU A 414 -0.58 21.69 -8.23
C LEU A 414 0.20 20.43 -8.62
N MET A 415 0.96 20.50 -9.71
CA MET A 415 1.84 19.41 -10.19
C MET A 415 3.28 19.93 -10.21
N PRO A 416 3.92 20.09 -9.04
CA PRO A 416 5.21 20.77 -8.93
C PRO A 416 6.32 20.11 -9.73
N ASN A 417 6.33 18.77 -9.77
CA ASN A 417 7.35 18.01 -10.48
C ASN A 417 7.17 18.04 -12.01
N GLU A 418 5.98 18.43 -12.48
CA GLU A 418 5.67 18.65 -13.89
C GLU A 418 5.63 20.14 -14.28
N GLY A 419 5.85 21.06 -13.33
CA GLY A 419 6.03 22.48 -13.60
C GLY A 419 4.77 23.31 -13.84
N HIS A 420 3.56 22.77 -13.58
CA HIS A 420 2.30 23.44 -13.90
C HIS A 420 1.21 23.22 -12.83
N ALA A 421 0.06 23.87 -13.01
CA ALA A 421 -1.14 23.79 -12.18
C ALA A 421 -2.40 23.60 -13.05
N TRP A 422 -3.41 22.94 -12.49
CA TRP A 422 -4.73 22.72 -13.08
C TRP A 422 -5.73 23.58 -12.33
N VAL A 423 -6.39 24.48 -13.05
CA VAL A 423 -7.49 25.29 -12.56
C VAL A 423 -8.76 24.83 -13.26
N ASN A 424 -9.73 24.39 -12.49
CA ASN A 424 -11.03 23.98 -12.99
C ASN A 424 -12.13 24.77 -12.27
N GLY A 425 -13.03 25.38 -13.01
CA GLY A 425 -14.29 25.94 -12.50
C GLY A 425 -15.41 25.57 -13.44
N LEU A 426 -16.34 24.71 -12.99
CA LEU A 426 -17.42 24.21 -13.84
C LEU A 426 -18.80 24.46 -13.22
N LEU A 427 -19.79 24.67 -14.08
CA LEU A 427 -21.21 24.82 -13.74
C LEU A 427 -22.04 23.93 -14.66
N CYS A 428 -23.05 23.27 -14.11
CA CYS A 428 -23.98 22.48 -14.91
C CYS A 428 -25.35 22.35 -14.23
N GLY A 429 -26.36 22.05 -15.04
CA GLY A 429 -27.73 21.90 -14.57
C GLY A 429 -28.68 21.51 -15.70
N PRO A 430 -29.88 21.01 -15.38
CA PRO A 430 -30.92 20.77 -16.37
C PRO A 430 -31.25 22.05 -17.15
N GLY A 431 -31.28 21.94 -18.49
CA GLY A 431 -31.74 23.04 -19.35
C GLY A 431 -30.75 24.21 -19.51
N MET A 432 -29.50 24.05 -19.08
CA MET A 432 -28.39 24.97 -19.35
C MET A 432 -27.21 24.22 -19.99
N PRO A 433 -26.37 24.90 -20.79
CA PRO A 433 -25.10 24.31 -21.22
C PRO A 433 -24.20 24.07 -20.01
N THR A 434 -23.30 23.08 -20.10
CA THR A 434 -22.20 22.94 -19.14
C THR A 434 -21.19 24.05 -19.42
N ILE A 435 -20.89 24.85 -18.41
CA ILE A 435 -19.92 25.93 -18.50
C ILE A 435 -18.63 25.47 -17.86
N ALA A 436 -17.53 25.53 -18.59
CA ALA A 436 -16.23 25.04 -18.15
C ALA A 436 -15.16 26.12 -18.33
N ALA A 437 -14.60 26.60 -17.22
CA ALA A 437 -13.39 27.40 -17.18
C ALA A 437 -12.24 26.45 -16.77
N LEU A 438 -11.44 26.02 -17.74
CA LEU A 438 -10.37 25.03 -17.56
C LEU A 438 -9.03 25.60 -18.01
N ASP A 439 -8.01 25.47 -17.18
CA ASP A 439 -6.62 25.71 -17.53
C ASP A 439 -5.76 24.58 -16.95
N PHE A 440 -5.26 23.70 -17.81
CA PHE A 440 -4.41 22.57 -17.42
C PHE A 440 -2.92 22.91 -17.50
N GLU A 441 -2.56 24.12 -17.90
CA GLU A 441 -1.17 24.55 -18.13
C GLU A 441 -0.86 25.85 -17.38
N ALA A 442 -1.65 26.15 -16.34
CA ALA A 442 -1.45 27.34 -15.53
C ALA A 442 -0.05 27.30 -14.89
N PRO A 443 0.69 28.42 -14.84
CA PRO A 443 1.97 28.45 -14.16
C PRO A 443 1.84 28.05 -12.68
N LEU A 444 2.83 27.32 -12.16
CA LEU A 444 2.89 27.05 -10.73
C LEU A 444 2.93 28.37 -9.94
N PRO A 445 2.02 28.59 -8.99
CA PRO A 445 2.00 29.79 -8.19
C PRO A 445 3.09 29.75 -7.10
N GLU A 446 3.56 30.94 -6.69
CA GLU A 446 4.41 31.08 -5.49
C GLU A 446 3.62 30.70 -4.23
N GLU A 447 2.39 31.21 -4.11
CA GLU A 447 1.44 30.88 -3.05
C GLU A 447 0.19 30.22 -3.64
N HIS A 448 -0.25 29.09 -3.06
CA HIS A 448 -1.45 28.38 -3.54
C HIS A 448 -2.73 29.23 -3.49
N THR A 449 -2.75 30.31 -2.70
CA THR A 449 -3.89 31.20 -2.49
C THR A 449 -4.23 32.08 -3.69
N ARG A 450 -3.32 32.23 -4.66
CA ARG A 450 -3.53 33.04 -5.87
C ARG A 450 -2.90 32.39 -7.08
N VAL A 451 -3.71 32.05 -8.06
CA VAL A 451 -3.30 31.40 -9.30
C VAL A 451 -3.80 32.20 -10.48
N HIS A 452 -2.87 32.61 -11.34
CA HIS A 452 -3.16 33.33 -12.57
C HIS A 452 -2.81 32.42 -13.75
N GLY A 453 -3.84 31.82 -14.34
CA GLY A 453 -3.76 31.11 -15.62
C GLY A 453 -3.77 32.09 -16.79
N GLN A 454 -3.94 31.56 -18.00
CA GLN A 454 -3.97 32.38 -19.21
C GLN A 454 -5.19 33.30 -19.27
N ASP A 455 -6.36 32.72 -19.02
CA ASP A 455 -7.67 33.38 -19.13
C ASP A 455 -8.51 33.23 -17.85
N ILE A 456 -7.93 32.66 -16.79
CA ILE A 456 -8.61 32.32 -15.52
C ILE A 456 -7.75 32.76 -14.34
N GLU A 457 -8.37 33.43 -13.38
CA GLU A 457 -7.83 33.76 -12.07
C GLU A 457 -8.60 32.99 -11.00
N LEU A 458 -7.86 32.29 -10.13
CA LEU A 458 -8.39 31.64 -8.93
C LEU A 458 -7.73 32.25 -7.70
N GLU A 459 -8.53 32.80 -6.81
CA GLU A 459 -8.10 33.25 -5.50
C GLU A 459 -8.81 32.44 -4.42
N GLN A 460 -8.09 32.07 -3.38
CA GLN A 460 -8.65 31.37 -2.24
C GLN A 460 -8.10 31.92 -0.92
N THR A 461 -8.96 31.96 0.10
CA THR A 461 -8.64 32.47 1.44
C THR A 461 -9.15 31.51 2.50
N VAL A 462 -8.24 31.00 3.31
CA VAL A 462 -8.55 30.29 4.56
C VAL A 462 -8.98 31.36 5.58
N ILE A 463 -10.27 31.49 5.84
CA ILE A 463 -10.78 32.47 6.83
C ILE A 463 -10.58 31.91 8.23
N GLU A 464 -10.97 30.66 8.44
CA GLU A 464 -10.74 29.91 9.67
C GLU A 464 -10.40 28.46 9.27
N PRO A 465 -9.21 27.95 9.61
CA PRO A 465 -8.77 26.61 9.20
C PRO A 465 -9.79 25.54 9.57
N LEU A 466 -10.06 24.62 8.64
CA LEU A 466 -11.01 23.51 8.76
C LEU A 466 -12.47 23.95 8.98
N GLN A 467 -12.77 25.25 8.95
CA GLN A 467 -14.09 25.80 9.23
C GLN A 467 -14.63 26.61 8.06
N THR A 468 -13.96 27.69 7.67
CA THR A 468 -14.48 28.63 6.68
C THR A 468 -13.45 28.97 5.62
N TYR A 469 -13.87 28.87 4.36
CA TYR A 469 -13.04 29.05 3.19
C TYR A 469 -13.75 29.91 2.14
N GLN A 470 -13.07 30.90 1.58
CA GLN A 470 -13.61 31.69 0.47
C GLN A 470 -12.82 31.41 -0.80
N VAL A 471 -13.52 31.18 -1.91
CA VAL A 471 -12.92 30.94 -3.22
C VAL A 471 -13.57 31.84 -4.25
N THR A 472 -12.73 32.46 -5.06
CA THR A 472 -13.13 33.29 -6.18
C THR A 472 -12.50 32.76 -7.46
N VAL A 473 -13.32 32.59 -8.50
CA VAL A 473 -12.87 32.28 -9.86
C VAL A 473 -13.38 33.35 -10.80
N ARG A 474 -12.50 33.97 -11.60
CA ARG A 474 -12.86 34.97 -12.61
C ARG A 474 -12.12 34.68 -13.90
N GLY A 475 -12.83 34.69 -15.02
CA GLY A 475 -12.16 34.49 -16.31
C GLY A 475 -13.09 34.12 -17.44
N ARG A 476 -12.47 33.71 -18.55
CA ARG A 476 -13.19 33.18 -19.71
C ARG A 476 -13.26 31.67 -19.63
N GLY A 477 -14.47 31.13 -19.78
CA GLY A 477 -14.74 29.72 -19.95
C GLY A 477 -15.46 29.44 -21.27
N GLN A 478 -15.92 28.21 -21.44
CA GLN A 478 -16.67 27.75 -22.60
C GLN A 478 -17.98 27.10 -22.19
N ALA A 479 -19.07 27.45 -22.88
CA ALA A 479 -20.37 26.83 -22.75
C ALA A 479 -20.53 25.71 -23.78
N HIS A 480 -20.88 24.51 -23.32
CA HIS A 480 -21.07 23.30 -24.12
C HIS A 480 -22.52 22.82 -23.99
N ASP A 481 -23.26 22.85 -25.09
CA ASP A 481 -24.65 22.34 -25.13
C ASP A 481 -24.70 20.80 -25.00
N ASP A 482 -23.65 20.11 -25.45
CA ASP A 482 -23.39 18.68 -25.17
C ASP A 482 -22.26 18.59 -24.14
N PRO A 483 -22.53 18.20 -22.88
CA PRO A 483 -21.48 18.05 -21.87
C PRO A 483 -20.42 17.00 -22.25
N ALA A 484 -20.76 16.01 -23.06
CA ALA A 484 -19.82 14.97 -23.49
C ALA A 484 -18.76 15.51 -24.47
N ALA A 485 -18.97 16.70 -25.04
CA ALA A 485 -17.98 17.40 -25.86
C ALA A 485 -16.65 17.62 -25.10
N LEU A 486 -16.74 17.87 -23.78
CA LEU A 486 -15.56 18.03 -22.91
C LEU A 486 -14.73 16.74 -22.83
N LEU A 487 -15.38 15.56 -22.80
CA LEU A 487 -14.69 14.27 -22.81
C LEU A 487 -14.04 13.94 -24.17
N ARG A 488 -14.40 14.68 -25.22
CA ARG A 488 -13.82 14.55 -26.57
C ARG A 488 -12.84 15.68 -26.91
N GLY A 489 -12.61 16.62 -26.00
CA GLY A 489 -11.77 17.79 -26.23
C GLY A 489 -12.33 18.77 -27.29
N GLU A 490 -13.65 18.78 -27.49
CA GLU A 490 -14.31 19.63 -28.46
C GLU A 490 -14.55 21.04 -27.88
N PRO A 491 -14.30 22.12 -28.64
CA PRO A 491 -14.44 23.49 -28.15
C PRO A 491 -15.90 23.90 -27.94
N GLY A 492 -16.16 24.72 -26.93
CA GLY A 492 -17.47 25.33 -26.68
C GLY A 492 -17.57 26.78 -27.15
N ARG A 493 -18.66 27.45 -26.76
CA ARG A 493 -18.86 28.89 -27.00
C ARG A 493 -18.29 29.71 -25.85
N ASP A 494 -17.43 30.69 -26.15
CA ASP A 494 -16.83 31.55 -25.12
C ASP A 494 -17.89 32.26 -24.26
N VAL A 495 -17.67 32.25 -22.94
CA VAL A 495 -18.48 32.92 -21.93
C VAL A 495 -17.59 33.48 -20.81
N GLU A 496 -18.00 34.59 -20.21
CA GLU A 496 -17.37 35.08 -18.98
C GLU A 496 -17.97 34.34 -17.78
N VAL A 497 -17.11 33.99 -16.82
CA VAL A 497 -17.47 33.26 -15.61
C VAL A 497 -16.94 34.01 -14.40
N THR A 498 -17.80 34.19 -13.41
CA THR A 498 -17.44 34.67 -12.07
C THR A 498 -18.07 33.78 -11.02
N MET A 499 -17.28 33.25 -10.11
CA MET A 499 -17.74 32.57 -8.90
C MET A 499 -17.11 33.29 -7.71
N ASP A 500 -17.90 33.68 -6.72
CA ASP A 500 -17.43 34.22 -5.44
C ASP A 500 -18.25 33.55 -4.35
N LEU A 501 -17.65 32.55 -3.72
CA LEU A 501 -18.35 31.56 -2.91
C LEU A 501 -17.59 31.33 -1.61
N THR A 502 -18.34 31.15 -0.52
CA THR A 502 -17.82 30.82 0.81
C THR A 502 -18.37 29.47 1.24
N TRP A 503 -17.48 28.55 1.60
CA TRP A 503 -17.78 27.26 2.21
C TRP A 503 -17.63 27.38 3.72
N THR A 504 -18.66 26.98 4.46
CA THR A 504 -18.66 26.87 5.91
C THR A 504 -18.93 25.43 6.30
N SER A 505 -18.04 24.85 7.10
CA SER A 505 -18.09 23.45 7.50
C SER A 505 -19.29 23.19 8.41
N VAL A 506 -20.02 22.10 8.16
CA VAL A 506 -21.22 21.71 8.93
C VAL A 506 -21.12 20.31 9.54
N GLY A 507 -20.02 19.61 9.29
CA GLY A 507 -19.68 18.35 9.93
C GLY A 507 -18.24 18.32 10.45
N GLN A 508 -17.89 17.23 11.10
CA GLN A 508 -16.55 16.92 11.55
C GLN A 508 -15.64 16.69 10.32
N PRO A 509 -14.49 17.37 10.23
CA PRO A 509 -13.48 17.07 9.21
C PRO A 509 -13.02 15.62 9.31
N TYR A 510 -12.94 14.94 8.18
CA TYR A 510 -12.60 13.53 8.10
C TYR A 510 -11.28 13.33 7.35
N GLN A 511 -10.26 12.80 7.99
CA GLN A 511 -8.98 12.46 7.34
C GLN A 511 -8.91 10.97 6.99
N TYR A 512 -8.42 10.68 5.80
CA TYR A 512 -8.20 9.32 5.32
C TYR A 512 -7.06 8.63 6.09
N ARG A 513 -7.20 7.33 6.32
CA ARG A 513 -6.16 6.51 6.97
C ARG A 513 -5.05 6.04 6.03
N VAL A 514 -5.32 5.99 4.72
CA VAL A 514 -4.43 5.35 3.72
C VAL A 514 -3.71 6.33 2.81
N SER A 515 -4.14 7.59 2.79
CA SER A 515 -3.55 8.64 1.96
C SER A 515 -3.69 9.98 2.68
N PRO A 516 -2.73 10.91 2.53
CA PRO A 516 -2.89 12.28 3.01
C PRO A 516 -3.98 13.01 2.22
N ARG A 517 -5.19 12.99 2.79
CA ARG A 517 -6.42 13.59 2.25
C ARG A 517 -7.41 13.81 3.38
N TYR A 518 -8.17 14.88 3.31
CA TYR A 518 -9.36 15.05 4.14
C TYR A 518 -10.58 15.52 3.34
N GLU A 519 -11.75 15.32 3.94
CA GLU A 519 -13.08 15.57 3.40
C GLU A 519 -13.95 16.30 4.44
N ILE A 520 -14.67 17.34 4.03
CA ILE A 520 -15.48 18.16 4.94
C ILE A 520 -16.82 18.55 4.30
N PRO A 521 -17.95 18.15 4.89
CA PRO A 521 -19.26 18.59 4.42
C PRO A 521 -19.49 20.04 4.81
N CYS A 522 -20.00 20.83 3.88
CA CYS A 522 -20.10 22.27 3.98
C CYS A 522 -21.47 22.80 3.54
N THR A 523 -21.79 24.00 3.99
CA THR A 523 -22.79 24.86 3.33
C THR A 523 -22.11 25.95 2.53
N VAL A 524 -22.72 26.36 1.43
CA VAL A 524 -22.14 27.33 0.49
C VAL A 524 -23.05 28.54 0.34
N THR A 525 -22.46 29.73 0.48
CA THR A 525 -23.13 31.03 0.29
C THR A 525 -22.30 31.90 -0.66
N GLY A 526 -22.96 32.69 -1.50
CA GLY A 526 -22.29 33.61 -2.40
C GLY A 526 -22.97 33.72 -3.75
N THR A 527 -22.22 34.06 -4.78
CA THR A 527 -22.77 34.32 -6.12
C THR A 527 -21.97 33.64 -7.22
N VAL A 528 -22.69 33.22 -8.25
CA VAL A 528 -22.12 32.73 -9.51
C VAL A 528 -22.78 33.49 -10.65
N SER A 529 -21.98 33.99 -11.59
CA SER A 529 -22.45 34.60 -12.83
C SER A 529 -21.78 33.97 -14.03
N ALA A 530 -22.57 33.45 -14.96
CA ALA A 530 -22.07 32.84 -16.20
C ALA A 530 -23.16 32.82 -17.28
N ASP A 531 -22.76 32.91 -18.55
CA ASP A 531 -23.66 32.89 -19.72
C ASP A 531 -24.89 33.81 -19.59
N GLY A 532 -24.69 35.02 -19.06
CA GLY A 532 -25.73 36.03 -18.87
C GLY A 532 -26.71 35.79 -17.71
N HIS A 533 -26.46 34.76 -16.89
CA HIS A 533 -27.26 34.44 -15.69
C HIS A 533 -26.46 34.70 -14.43
N THR A 534 -27.15 35.09 -13.36
CA THR A 534 -26.58 35.25 -12.02
C THR A 534 -27.41 34.45 -11.03
N TYR A 535 -26.73 33.67 -10.20
CA TYR A 535 -27.29 32.82 -9.15
C TYR A 535 -26.77 33.31 -7.80
N GLU A 536 -27.66 33.40 -6.83
CA GLU A 536 -27.33 33.72 -5.44
C GLU A 536 -27.61 32.49 -4.58
N PHE A 537 -26.65 32.10 -3.76
CA PHE A 537 -26.76 30.95 -2.88
C PHE A 537 -26.74 31.38 -1.42
N ASP A 538 -27.61 30.77 -0.63
CA ASP A 538 -27.67 30.92 0.82
C ASP A 538 -27.70 29.52 1.44
N ALA A 539 -26.56 29.13 2.01
CA ALA A 539 -26.32 27.86 2.70
C ALA A 539 -26.76 26.61 1.91
N VAL A 540 -26.45 26.53 0.62
CA VAL A 540 -26.71 25.34 -0.21
C VAL A 540 -25.72 24.22 0.11
N ALA A 541 -26.02 22.97 -0.26
CA ALA A 541 -25.14 21.84 0.01
C ALA A 541 -23.79 22.01 -0.69
N GLY A 542 -22.69 21.67 -0.03
CA GLY A 542 -21.36 21.67 -0.62
C GLY A 542 -20.39 20.76 0.11
N GLN A 543 -19.23 20.56 -0.50
CA GLN A 543 -18.17 19.69 0.01
C GLN A 543 -16.82 20.38 -0.24
N ARG A 544 -15.89 20.23 0.71
CA ARG A 544 -14.48 20.54 0.49
C ARG A 544 -13.65 19.26 0.61
N ASP A 545 -12.66 19.15 -0.26
CA ASP A 545 -11.60 18.17 -0.11
C ASP A 545 -10.23 18.78 -0.36
N HIS A 546 -9.22 18.24 0.31
CA HIS A 546 -7.81 18.55 0.06
C HIS A 546 -6.99 17.29 0.17
N SER A 547 -6.09 17.07 -0.79
CA SER A 547 -5.21 15.91 -0.81
C SER A 547 -3.82 16.23 -1.34
N TRP A 548 -2.80 15.54 -0.83
CA TRP A 548 -1.39 15.73 -1.19
C TRP A 548 -0.63 14.41 -1.21
N ALA A 549 -0.37 13.87 -2.40
CA ALA A 549 0.36 12.60 -2.58
C ALA A 549 0.77 12.41 -4.04
N ALA A 550 1.65 11.45 -4.31
CA ALA A 550 1.77 10.87 -5.63
C ALA A 550 0.45 10.22 -6.05
N ARG A 551 -0.09 10.64 -7.20
CA ARG A 551 -1.33 10.10 -7.74
C ARG A 551 -1.22 9.89 -9.25
N ASP A 552 -1.19 8.64 -9.66
CA ASP A 552 -1.37 8.28 -11.06
C ASP A 552 -2.88 8.21 -11.37
N TRP A 553 -3.40 9.29 -11.95
CA TRP A 553 -4.79 9.39 -12.42
C TRP A 553 -5.12 8.37 -13.53
N TRP A 554 -4.10 7.75 -14.11
CA TRP A 554 -4.20 6.87 -15.27
C TRP A 554 -3.96 5.38 -14.94
N ALA A 555 -3.89 5.02 -13.66
CA ALA A 555 -3.54 3.66 -13.20
C ALA A 555 -4.66 2.92 -12.44
N MET A 556 -5.70 3.62 -11.98
CA MET A 556 -6.78 3.04 -11.19
C MET A 556 -8.10 3.77 -11.43
N ASP A 557 -9.19 3.03 -11.39
CA ASP A 557 -10.54 3.59 -11.48
C ASP A 557 -11.06 3.89 -10.07
N TRP A 558 -11.99 4.83 -9.96
CA TRP A 558 -12.73 5.04 -8.70
C TRP A 558 -14.10 5.65 -8.93
N VAL A 559 -14.96 5.51 -7.92
CA VAL A 559 -16.22 6.25 -7.79
C VAL A 559 -16.20 7.00 -6.46
N TRP A 560 -16.18 8.33 -6.51
CA TRP A 560 -16.25 9.20 -5.33
C TRP A 560 -17.64 9.81 -5.22
N SER A 561 -18.10 10.04 -3.99
CA SER A 561 -19.41 10.64 -3.73
C SER A 561 -19.42 11.45 -2.44
N ALA A 562 -20.22 12.52 -2.43
CA ALA A 562 -20.58 13.27 -1.23
C ALA A 562 -22.02 13.80 -1.34
N PHE A 563 -22.84 13.53 -0.33
CA PHE A 563 -24.27 13.91 -0.31
C PHE A 563 -24.70 14.52 1.01
N HIS A 564 -25.61 15.49 0.91
CA HIS A 564 -26.34 16.10 2.01
C HIS A 564 -27.79 15.63 1.95
N LEU A 565 -28.25 14.92 2.99
CA LEU A 565 -29.65 14.56 3.15
C LEU A 565 -30.42 15.67 3.87
N GLU A 566 -31.72 15.75 3.61
CA GLU A 566 -32.61 16.77 4.18
C GLU A 566 -32.76 16.68 5.71
N ASP A 567 -32.45 15.53 6.31
CA ASP A 567 -32.46 15.33 7.76
C ASP A 567 -31.19 15.83 8.48
N GLY A 568 -30.23 16.39 7.73
CA GLY A 568 -28.93 16.83 8.25
C GLY A 568 -27.87 15.73 8.27
N THR A 569 -28.12 14.58 7.65
CA THR A 569 -27.10 13.54 7.45
C THR A 569 -26.16 13.95 6.32
N HIS A 570 -24.85 13.84 6.56
CA HIS A 570 -23.81 13.99 5.54
C HIS A 570 -23.15 12.64 5.27
N ILE A 571 -22.98 12.33 3.99
CA ILE A 571 -22.44 11.05 3.52
C ILE A 571 -21.28 11.37 2.60
N HIS A 572 -20.15 10.69 2.79
CA HIS A 572 -19.07 10.69 1.83
C HIS A 572 -18.55 9.26 1.68
N GLY A 573 -18.25 8.84 0.45
CA GLY A 573 -17.55 7.59 0.24
C GLY A 573 -16.88 7.51 -1.12
N VAL A 574 -15.82 6.72 -1.16
CA VAL A 574 -15.08 6.36 -2.37
C VAL A 574 -14.93 4.84 -2.45
N GLU A 575 -15.21 4.29 -3.63
CA GLU A 575 -14.82 2.95 -4.05
C GLU A 575 -13.63 3.08 -5.01
N ILE A 576 -12.47 2.52 -4.64
CA ILE A 576 -11.26 2.51 -5.45
C ILE A 576 -11.07 1.12 -6.05
N LEU A 577 -10.85 1.08 -7.36
CA LEU A 577 -10.73 -0.13 -8.17
C LEU A 577 -9.33 -0.19 -8.79
N ILE A 578 -8.43 -0.89 -8.10
CA ILE A 578 -7.05 -1.12 -8.57
C ILE A 578 -7.02 -2.43 -9.35
N PRO A 579 -6.49 -2.46 -10.59
CA PRO A 579 -6.36 -3.70 -11.35
C PRO A 579 -5.61 -4.79 -10.58
N GLY A 580 -6.25 -5.95 -10.41
CA GLY A 580 -5.66 -7.11 -9.74
C GLY A 580 -5.76 -7.13 -8.20
N ALA A 581 -6.33 -6.09 -7.58
CA ALA A 581 -6.57 -6.04 -6.13
C ALA A 581 -8.07 -6.02 -5.79
N PRO A 582 -8.47 -6.41 -4.57
CA PRO A 582 -9.84 -6.18 -4.08
C PRO A 582 -10.20 -4.69 -4.06
N PRO A 583 -11.48 -4.31 -4.25
CA PRO A 583 -11.93 -2.93 -4.08
C PRO A 583 -11.57 -2.38 -2.70
N MET A 584 -11.14 -1.13 -2.66
CA MET A 584 -10.88 -0.42 -1.40
C MET A 584 -11.98 0.60 -1.16
N SER A 585 -12.47 0.66 0.07
CA SER A 585 -13.53 1.58 0.47
C SER A 585 -13.03 2.54 1.53
N ILE A 586 -13.37 3.82 1.39
CA ILE A 586 -13.07 4.87 2.37
C ILE A 586 -14.29 5.79 2.42
N GLY A 587 -14.68 6.25 3.61
CA GLY A 587 -15.78 7.20 3.71
C GLY A 587 -16.28 7.38 5.12
N TYR A 588 -17.31 8.22 5.26
CA TYR A 588 -17.99 8.47 6.51
C TYR A 588 -19.51 8.60 6.33
N LEU A 589 -20.20 8.38 7.46
CA LEU A 589 -21.57 8.79 7.69
C LEU A 589 -21.63 9.68 8.94
N GLN A 590 -22.15 10.90 8.78
CA GLN A 590 -22.32 11.85 9.88
C GLN A 590 -23.80 12.19 10.03
N ARG A 591 -24.40 11.80 11.16
CA ARG A 591 -25.77 12.19 11.50
C ARG A 591 -25.76 13.32 12.52
N ALA A 592 -26.72 14.23 12.43
CA ALA A 592 -26.82 15.37 13.33
C ALA A 592 -26.89 14.92 14.80
N GLY A 593 -25.91 15.34 15.61
CA GLY A 593 -25.83 15.03 17.04
C GLY A 593 -25.28 13.65 17.39
N GLU A 594 -24.85 12.87 16.40
CA GLU A 594 -24.16 11.59 16.59
C GLU A 594 -22.67 11.71 16.23
N PRO A 595 -21.79 10.86 16.80
CA PRO A 595 -20.40 10.77 16.35
C PRO A 595 -20.31 10.37 14.86
N LEU A 596 -19.26 10.84 14.18
CA LEU A 596 -18.92 10.37 12.85
C LEU A 596 -18.69 8.85 12.85
N VAL A 597 -19.29 8.16 11.89
CA VAL A 597 -19.09 6.73 11.65
C VAL A 597 -18.23 6.57 10.41
N GLU A 598 -17.05 5.95 10.54
CA GLU A 598 -16.26 5.53 9.37
C GLU A 598 -16.92 4.37 8.66
N LEU A 599 -16.97 4.43 7.33
CA LEU A 599 -17.53 3.37 6.50
C LEU A 599 -16.50 2.27 6.28
N SER A 600 -16.93 1.02 6.48
CA SER A 600 -16.12 -0.18 6.21
C SER A 600 -16.27 -0.68 4.78
N SER A 601 -17.33 -0.27 4.08
CA SER A 601 -17.61 -0.68 2.70
C SER A 601 -18.35 0.42 1.95
N VAL A 602 -17.97 0.60 0.70
CA VAL A 602 -18.59 1.51 -0.28
C VAL A 602 -18.53 0.77 -1.62
N SER A 603 -19.68 0.60 -2.28
CA SER A 603 -19.72 0.06 -3.64
C SER A 603 -20.66 0.87 -4.53
N ALA A 604 -20.34 0.94 -5.82
CA ALA A 604 -21.08 1.72 -6.80
C ALA A 604 -21.44 0.90 -8.05
N GLN A 605 -22.73 0.90 -8.38
CA GLN A 605 -23.23 0.35 -9.64
C GLN A 605 -23.72 1.48 -10.52
N THR A 606 -22.97 1.79 -11.58
CA THR A 606 -23.26 2.94 -12.45
C THR A 606 -23.79 2.50 -13.82
N THR A 607 -24.81 3.21 -14.31
CA THR A 607 -25.30 3.10 -15.69
C THR A 607 -24.78 4.28 -16.51
N PHE A 608 -24.08 4.02 -17.60
CA PHE A 608 -23.57 5.03 -18.53
C PHE A 608 -24.43 5.10 -19.80
N ALA A 609 -24.54 6.29 -20.36
CA ALA A 609 -25.07 6.52 -21.70
C ALA A 609 -24.02 6.21 -22.77
N ASP A 610 -24.45 6.11 -24.04
CA ASP A 610 -23.59 5.87 -25.20
C ASP A 610 -22.53 6.97 -25.44
N ASN A 611 -22.66 8.12 -24.77
CA ASN A 611 -21.71 9.24 -24.82
C ASN A 611 -20.75 9.26 -23.61
N ASP A 612 -20.60 8.13 -22.92
CA ASP A 612 -19.74 7.94 -21.74
C ASP A 612 -20.11 8.75 -20.50
N LEU A 613 -21.26 9.46 -20.51
CA LEU A 613 -21.75 10.18 -19.35
C LEU A 613 -22.62 9.26 -18.45
N PRO A 614 -22.49 9.36 -17.13
CA PRO A 614 -23.29 8.58 -16.18
C PRO A 614 -24.75 9.05 -16.17
N GLN A 615 -25.71 8.13 -16.25
CA GLN A 615 -27.15 8.45 -16.19
C GLN A 615 -27.71 8.30 -14.77
N SER A 616 -27.30 7.24 -14.08
CA SER A 616 -27.72 6.92 -12.72
C SER A 616 -26.68 6.03 -12.06
N ALA A 617 -26.67 6.01 -10.74
CA ALA A 617 -25.90 5.05 -9.97
C ALA A 617 -26.70 4.55 -8.78
N VAL A 618 -26.33 3.38 -8.27
CA VAL A 618 -26.76 2.92 -6.95
C VAL A 618 -25.53 2.70 -6.10
N LEU A 619 -25.49 3.38 -4.96
CA LEU A 619 -24.39 3.31 -4.01
C LEU A 619 -24.83 2.52 -2.79
N ASP A 620 -23.93 1.72 -2.26
CA ASP A 620 -24.12 0.95 -1.03
C ASP A 620 -23.01 1.33 -0.05
N TYR A 621 -23.41 1.94 1.08
CA TYR A 621 -22.52 2.35 2.17
C TYR A 621 -22.61 1.38 3.37
N GLY A 622 -22.96 0.11 3.13
CA GLY A 622 -23.16 -0.93 4.14
C GLY A 622 -24.60 -0.94 4.67
N ASP A 623 -24.88 -0.10 5.67
CA ASP A 623 -26.22 -0.02 6.30
C ASP A 623 -27.17 0.96 5.58
N LEU A 624 -26.71 1.58 4.49
CA LEU A 624 -27.47 2.59 3.78
C LEU A 624 -27.26 2.45 2.27
N ARG A 625 -28.34 2.16 1.55
CA ARG A 625 -28.36 2.14 0.09
C ARG A 625 -28.93 3.44 -0.46
N VAL A 626 -28.30 3.98 -1.51
CA VAL A 626 -28.63 5.29 -2.09
C VAL A 626 -28.80 5.17 -3.61
N ASP A 627 -30.00 5.46 -4.09
CA ASP A 627 -30.29 5.62 -5.52
C ASP A 627 -29.95 7.06 -5.96
N VAL A 628 -29.05 7.17 -6.94
CA VAL A 628 -28.52 8.44 -7.45
C VAL A 628 -29.13 8.76 -8.81
N THR A 629 -29.80 9.91 -8.90
CA THR A 629 -30.34 10.46 -10.15
C THR A 629 -29.52 11.67 -10.57
N VAL A 630 -28.76 11.54 -11.66
CA VAL A 630 -27.93 12.61 -12.20
C VAL A 630 -28.79 13.76 -12.72
N ARG A 631 -28.39 15.00 -12.40
CA ARG A 631 -29.11 16.22 -12.79
C ARG A 631 -28.32 17.10 -13.75
N GLY A 632 -26.99 17.10 -13.67
CA GLY A 632 -26.13 17.84 -14.60
C GLY A 632 -24.71 17.27 -14.61
N HIS A 633 -24.05 17.36 -15.76
CA HIS A 633 -22.70 16.84 -15.97
C HIS A 633 -21.68 17.98 -16.12
N ALA A 634 -20.59 17.89 -15.37
CA ALA A 634 -19.43 18.77 -15.48
C ALA A 634 -18.14 17.93 -15.57
N PRO A 635 -17.97 17.16 -16.67
CA PRO A 635 -16.85 16.25 -16.83
C PRO A 635 -15.58 16.98 -17.26
N VAL A 636 -14.42 16.34 -17.05
CA VAL A 636 -13.15 16.73 -17.71
C VAL A 636 -12.44 15.51 -18.29
N LEU A 637 -11.58 15.74 -19.27
CA LEU A 637 -10.69 14.73 -19.84
C LEU A 637 -9.27 14.98 -19.32
N LEU A 638 -8.67 13.99 -18.69
CA LEU A 638 -7.30 14.06 -18.19
C LEU A 638 -6.36 13.35 -19.15
N THR A 639 -5.35 14.07 -19.65
CA THR A 639 -4.34 13.53 -20.59
C THR A 639 -2.97 13.58 -19.92
N SER A 640 -2.29 12.44 -19.83
CA SER A 640 -0.93 12.39 -19.30
C SER A 640 0.09 12.87 -20.34
N ALA A 641 1.31 13.17 -19.90
CA ALA A 641 2.42 13.51 -20.78
C ALA A 641 2.77 12.40 -21.80
N ASP A 642 2.50 11.13 -21.46
CA ASP A 642 2.70 9.96 -22.32
C ASP A 642 1.45 9.59 -23.16
N GLY A 643 0.38 10.38 -23.09
CA GLY A 643 -0.81 10.25 -23.93
C GLY A 643 -1.87 9.25 -23.43
N ARG A 644 -1.75 8.74 -22.20
CA ARG A 644 -2.84 8.01 -21.53
C ARG A 644 -4.00 8.97 -21.27
N LEU A 645 -5.21 8.44 -21.37
CA LEU A 645 -6.46 9.19 -21.18
C LEU A 645 -7.23 8.62 -20.00
N SER A 646 -7.67 9.50 -19.11
CA SER A 646 -8.69 9.19 -18.11
C SER A 646 -9.90 10.10 -18.32
N GLN A 647 -11.07 9.49 -18.48
CA GLN A 647 -12.33 10.21 -18.45
C GLN A 647 -12.70 10.48 -16.99
N PHE A 648 -12.95 11.74 -16.67
CA PHE A 648 -13.30 12.17 -15.32
C PHE A 648 -14.70 12.79 -15.28
N PRO A 649 -15.77 11.99 -15.49
CA PRO A 649 -17.11 12.53 -15.35
C PRO A 649 -17.38 12.90 -13.89
N ARG A 650 -17.85 14.13 -13.70
CA ARG A 650 -18.46 14.58 -12.45
C ARG A 650 -19.88 15.01 -12.72
N ALA A 651 -20.76 14.73 -11.79
CA ALA A 651 -22.16 15.10 -11.88
C ALA A 651 -22.72 15.49 -10.52
N TRP A 652 -23.51 16.56 -10.50
CA TRP A 652 -24.39 16.79 -9.36
C TRP A 652 -25.66 15.97 -9.55
N ALA A 653 -26.17 15.45 -8.44
CA ALA A 653 -27.27 14.52 -8.43
C ALA A 653 -28.21 14.78 -7.25
N THR A 654 -29.46 14.37 -7.42
CA THR A 654 -30.38 14.16 -6.29
C THR A 654 -30.36 12.69 -5.92
N VAL A 655 -30.51 12.41 -4.63
CA VAL A 655 -30.46 11.06 -4.09
C VAL A 655 -31.71 10.69 -3.33
N THR A 656 -32.03 9.40 -3.30
CA THR A 656 -33.05 8.81 -2.44
C THR A 656 -32.47 7.57 -1.77
N THR A 657 -32.59 7.49 -0.46
CA THR A 657 -32.17 6.32 0.32
C THR A 657 -33.26 5.24 0.29
N ASP A 658 -32.89 4.00 0.57
CA ASP A 658 -33.82 2.88 0.73
C ASP A 658 -34.82 3.07 1.89
N ASP A 659 -34.44 3.84 2.92
CA ASP A 659 -35.33 4.27 4.01
C ASP A 659 -36.19 5.52 3.69
N GLY A 660 -36.10 6.04 2.46
CA GLY A 660 -36.98 7.09 1.93
C GLY A 660 -36.56 8.53 2.18
N ARG A 661 -35.36 8.76 2.73
CA ARG A 661 -34.76 10.10 2.84
C ARG A 661 -34.25 10.58 1.50
N THR A 662 -34.25 11.91 1.31
CA THR A 662 -33.82 12.56 0.07
C THR A 662 -32.69 13.53 0.33
N GLY A 663 -31.93 13.83 -0.71
CA GLY A 663 -30.79 14.74 -0.62
C GLY A 663 -30.22 15.12 -1.97
N ALA A 664 -29.10 15.83 -1.93
CA ALA A 664 -28.34 16.20 -3.12
C ALA A 664 -26.85 16.32 -2.82
N GLY A 665 -26.05 16.31 -3.88
CA GLY A 665 -24.60 16.43 -3.79
C GLY A 665 -23.93 16.01 -5.09
N TRP A 666 -22.71 15.51 -4.98
CA TRP A 666 -21.85 15.20 -6.11
C TRP A 666 -21.43 13.74 -6.13
N ILE A 667 -21.28 13.22 -7.35
CA ILE A 667 -20.68 11.93 -7.65
C ILE A 667 -19.69 12.11 -8.80
N GLU A 668 -18.57 11.42 -8.70
CA GLU A 668 -17.41 11.50 -9.58
C GLU A 668 -16.95 10.10 -9.94
N TRP A 669 -16.45 9.95 -11.16
CA TRP A 669 -15.75 8.76 -11.59
C TRP A 669 -14.38 9.13 -12.17
N ASN A 670 -13.37 8.31 -11.92
CA ASN A 670 -12.16 8.25 -12.74
C ASN A 670 -12.19 6.95 -13.52
N ARG A 671 -12.11 7.05 -14.85
CA ARG A 671 -12.23 5.90 -15.76
C ARG A 671 -11.09 5.90 -16.76
N ASN A 672 -10.19 4.94 -16.58
CA ASN A 672 -9.06 4.78 -17.49
C ASN A 672 -9.51 4.12 -18.78
N LEU A 673 -9.24 4.79 -19.90
CA LEU A 673 -9.50 4.19 -21.21
C LEU A 673 -8.33 3.26 -21.55
N ALA A 674 -8.64 2.00 -21.86
CA ALA A 674 -7.63 1.08 -22.37
C ALA A 674 -6.99 1.67 -23.63
N GLN A 675 -5.65 1.71 -23.68
CA GLN A 675 -4.98 2.07 -24.93
C GLN A 675 -5.41 1.04 -25.99
N PRO A 676 -5.81 1.48 -27.20
CA PRO A 676 -6.01 0.53 -28.29
C PRO A 676 -4.68 -0.20 -28.50
N ASP A 677 -4.70 -1.54 -28.48
CA ASP A 677 -3.54 -2.38 -28.75
C ASP A 677 -2.76 -1.83 -29.95
N GLY A 678 -1.53 -1.36 -29.70
CA GLY A 678 -0.60 -0.87 -30.71
C GLY A 678 0.03 -1.97 -31.54
#